data_AF-A0A497FV25-F1
#
_entry.id   AF-A0A497FV25-F1
#
_cell.length_a   1.000
_cell.length_b   1.000
_cell.length_c   1.000
_cell.angle_alpha   90.00
_cell.angle_beta   90.00
_cell.angle_gamma   90.00
#
_symmetry.space_group_name_H-M   'P 1'
#
loop_
_entity.id
_entity.type
_entity.pdbx_description
1 polymer ?
#
loop_
_entity_poly.entity_id
_entity_poly.type
_entity_poly.pdbx_seq_one_letter_code
_entity_poly.pdbx_strand_id
1 'polypeptide(L)'
;MLKSKLTSGLTILLVVFLVIAHIIVAYPQEEAELAIKEQQKPARLAIESLNMDNIKKHVKALSSSGSRFTGYEGYEKAAEYIYKYLSKNLGLNTWVWTYEAVVPYDVNSTLTILSPVRKVFRVYALFPNLIQTCTGVYEGKVVYVGEGNVKDFEGKDITGSIVVMSYNSRANWMYALNLGAKAVVFIEPLYTVRGEGDYKVLEVPIKFPRVVMKYTDAKELIQLLKDADAKGVDVIARLEVRMYWRKIVLKNVFAWVPGTLNEPHVIMLACLFDAYGVVPGLTPAADEACSAAVLLEFARILKEHGSKRNVLLAFFSGAAIGMAGARHFAEYLFFKHWDNDKPAIFNGSKGLIAISGNQTVAVFVPCFSSDSPAIALTTLGTFYGGLDIEHRAATNIYAIESYLKDYNLESIRRAGGVYDLTTRRYRLAGRNYTIYFAISSFDREGLPSQVNHVGEVFLHVPIFSLTFYTAHAARVIWETPCDTFDKVNFDNIKPQAEFFCGLIYLILSDPRATVSPMLRDIMHGHSRTAPVGLALLRGKVRYYNYSKAWYDYHWNRVIEENEYIIVYVRMHTIGVYKHFFVAIANETGDFEIPGLKPSGWALGAFEYQIWAFVINNNTGNIVWAPSHGYYGRRLWPFGPLFTLRSGDEASGRVPVNVVLFRCGTIVLHDMIDPTTLATPLVARMEPMFFIIYDSRSRAQLLDYGYVISTPPSPLLTARMISLGIGDPAIGYDAVVFVPPDTPVDIVFKSVIEEAPLGILKKLKVSEGEYLDVSITALKYAGEMIRLAGERLNVMENEATLAGSVGRAVGYYNEAQNLYNRACELLKKGAFTEAYALIYRSWDLARKAYIIAREVYVNIVYTNIMLILLLIPMALVIERLVFEKHGLKRIFCILGVLAVFIALSYILHPGLRIAWNSVMASLSIFSFILTLPVLGFVVSGVISLAKEIRRKVIGEHFIDVSRFSIMSAALSVGVGNLKKRPLRTILTLSSVTCLVLSLVLFTSWTFGDFYKTQKLPVKPPYPYQGILIKAGEEVSISPSLLEYLIGYFKGKGEVCPRVWLRVPSREGWICVMNEEKKLGFAKAVIGVCAEEPLLKNVLKGLECRGLMFFAIVTEDLAKDLDLVPGSCIYVAGIKLTVVKIIKVEEARTYLQDIDGDYITPKDPEAPPGAPI
;
A
#
# COMPACT_ATOMS: atom_id res chain seq x y z
N MET A 1 -90.96 -24.17 -7.34
CA MET A 1 -90.07 -25.34 -7.17
C MET A 1 -88.78 -25.30 -8.01
N LEU A 2 -88.50 -24.22 -8.77
CA LEU A 2 -87.29 -24.09 -9.61
C LEU A 2 -86.12 -23.34 -8.95
N LYS A 3 -86.35 -22.60 -7.84
CA LYS A 3 -85.31 -21.80 -7.17
C LYS A 3 -84.43 -22.57 -6.18
N SER A 4 -84.89 -23.68 -5.59
CA SER A 4 -84.05 -24.46 -4.63
C SER A 4 -83.13 -25.48 -5.29
N LYS A 5 -83.41 -25.89 -6.55
CA LYS A 5 -82.53 -26.79 -7.32
C LYS A 5 -81.34 -26.06 -7.96
N LEU A 6 -81.46 -24.77 -8.24
CA LEU A 6 -80.38 -23.98 -8.84
C LEU A 6 -79.33 -23.55 -7.80
N THR A 7 -79.76 -23.21 -6.57
CA THR A 7 -78.84 -22.82 -5.48
C THR A 7 -78.08 -23.99 -4.88
N SER A 8 -78.71 -25.18 -4.81
CA SER A 8 -78.04 -26.43 -4.42
C SER A 8 -77.05 -26.93 -5.48
N GLY A 9 -77.39 -26.80 -6.77
CA GLY A 9 -76.46 -27.10 -7.87
C GLY A 9 -75.22 -26.18 -7.89
N LEU A 10 -75.40 -24.88 -7.66
CA LEU A 10 -74.28 -23.92 -7.66
C LEU A 10 -73.35 -24.09 -6.45
N THR A 11 -73.90 -24.40 -5.27
CA THR A 11 -73.10 -24.62 -4.06
C THR A 11 -72.31 -25.93 -4.14
N ILE A 12 -72.89 -27.00 -4.70
CA ILE A 12 -72.17 -28.25 -4.95
C ILE A 12 -71.07 -28.03 -5.99
N LEU A 13 -71.32 -27.27 -7.06
CA LEU A 13 -70.30 -26.96 -8.06
C LEU A 13 -69.15 -26.14 -7.48
N LEU A 14 -69.45 -25.16 -6.61
CA LEU A 14 -68.44 -24.30 -5.97
C LEU A 14 -67.58 -25.08 -4.97
N VAL A 15 -68.20 -26.00 -4.19
CA VAL A 15 -67.48 -26.87 -3.25
C VAL A 15 -66.62 -27.88 -4.01
N VAL A 16 -67.13 -28.47 -5.10
CA VAL A 16 -66.33 -29.36 -5.96
C VAL A 16 -65.19 -28.59 -6.63
N PHE A 17 -65.39 -27.35 -7.06
CA PHE A 17 -64.31 -26.53 -7.62
C PHE A 17 -63.28 -26.11 -6.58
N LEU A 18 -63.69 -25.82 -5.34
CA LEU A 18 -62.79 -25.52 -4.21
C LEU A 18 -62.01 -26.75 -3.74
N VAL A 19 -62.64 -27.92 -3.72
CA VAL A 19 -61.98 -29.20 -3.38
C VAL A 19 -61.05 -29.63 -4.50
N ILE A 20 -61.43 -29.50 -5.77
CA ILE A 20 -60.55 -29.76 -6.93
C ILE A 20 -59.41 -28.73 -6.97
N ALA A 21 -59.65 -27.45 -6.67
CA ALA A 21 -58.59 -26.45 -6.58
C ALA A 21 -57.64 -26.71 -5.39
N HIS A 22 -58.15 -27.15 -4.24
CA HIS A 22 -57.31 -27.58 -3.11
C HIS A 22 -56.52 -28.85 -3.42
N ILE A 23 -57.12 -29.83 -4.10
CA ILE A 23 -56.43 -31.06 -4.51
C ILE A 23 -55.37 -30.75 -5.59
N ILE A 24 -55.69 -29.93 -6.59
CA ILE A 24 -54.76 -29.54 -7.66
C ILE A 24 -53.62 -28.64 -7.16
N VAL A 25 -53.80 -27.88 -6.07
CA VAL A 25 -52.74 -27.05 -5.47
C VAL A 25 -51.93 -27.81 -4.41
N ALA A 26 -52.53 -28.75 -3.67
CA ALA A 26 -51.84 -29.53 -2.63
C ALA A 26 -51.03 -30.72 -3.19
N TYR A 27 -51.51 -31.40 -4.24
CA TYR A 27 -50.84 -32.58 -4.80
C TYR A 27 -49.47 -32.30 -5.47
N PRO A 28 -49.26 -31.18 -6.20
CA PRO A 28 -47.95 -30.86 -6.78
C PRO A 28 -46.90 -30.44 -5.73
N GLN A 29 -47.34 -30.03 -4.53
CA GLN A 29 -46.48 -29.50 -3.48
C GLN A 29 -45.85 -30.62 -2.63
N GLU A 30 -46.63 -31.66 -2.30
CA GLU A 30 -46.11 -32.84 -1.59
C GLU A 30 -45.16 -33.69 -2.44
N GLU A 31 -45.48 -33.94 -3.73
CA GLU A 31 -44.57 -34.66 -4.64
C GLU A 31 -43.27 -33.86 -4.90
N ALA A 32 -43.35 -32.53 -5.01
CA ALA A 32 -42.17 -31.69 -5.16
C ALA A 32 -41.30 -31.67 -3.89
N GLU A 33 -41.88 -31.58 -2.69
CA GLU A 33 -41.13 -31.68 -1.43
C GLU A 33 -40.50 -33.05 -1.22
N LEU A 34 -41.19 -34.13 -1.60
CA LEU A 34 -40.66 -35.49 -1.51
C LEU A 34 -39.49 -35.70 -2.48
N ALA A 35 -39.61 -35.22 -3.72
CA ALA A 35 -38.55 -35.26 -4.73
C ALA A 35 -37.31 -34.45 -4.32
N ILE A 36 -37.48 -33.27 -3.70
CA ILE A 36 -36.38 -32.47 -3.16
C ILE A 36 -35.71 -33.20 -1.98
N LYS A 37 -36.51 -33.81 -1.09
CA LYS A 37 -35.99 -34.62 0.04
C LYS A 37 -35.16 -35.81 -0.44
N GLU A 38 -35.56 -36.49 -1.52
CA GLU A 38 -34.75 -37.56 -2.12
C GLU A 38 -33.47 -37.03 -2.78
N GLN A 39 -33.54 -35.92 -3.52
CA GLN A 39 -32.36 -35.35 -4.20
C GLN A 39 -31.30 -34.84 -3.22
N GLN A 40 -31.71 -34.32 -2.05
CA GLN A 40 -30.79 -33.84 -1.01
C GLN A 40 -30.31 -34.93 -0.04
N LYS A 41 -30.67 -36.21 -0.26
CA LYS A 41 -30.22 -37.33 0.58
C LYS A 41 -28.68 -37.40 0.75
N PRO A 42 -27.85 -37.16 -0.30
CA PRO A 42 -26.41 -37.09 -0.13
C PRO A 42 -25.99 -35.96 0.82
N ALA A 43 -26.53 -34.76 0.65
CA ALA A 43 -26.22 -33.63 1.54
C ALA A 43 -26.54 -33.94 3.00
N ARG A 44 -27.71 -34.56 3.26
CA ARG A 44 -28.12 -35.01 4.60
C ARG A 44 -27.12 -36.02 5.17
N LEU A 45 -26.73 -37.03 4.39
CA LEU A 45 -25.76 -38.05 4.81
C LEU A 45 -24.42 -37.43 5.22
N ALA A 46 -23.89 -36.49 4.44
CA ALA A 46 -22.64 -35.81 4.76
C ALA A 46 -22.75 -34.95 6.03
N ILE A 47 -23.87 -34.23 6.21
CA ILE A 47 -24.11 -33.40 7.38
C ILE A 47 -24.28 -34.25 8.65
N GLU A 48 -25.02 -35.36 8.59
CA GLU A 48 -25.25 -36.26 9.72
C GLU A 48 -24.01 -37.09 10.08
N SER A 49 -23.15 -37.40 9.08
CA SER A 49 -21.89 -38.11 9.31
C SER A 49 -20.80 -37.21 9.90
N LEU A 50 -20.93 -35.88 9.82
CA LEU A 50 -19.92 -34.92 10.25
C LEU A 50 -19.71 -34.96 11.77
N ASN A 51 -18.47 -35.17 12.23
CA ASN A 51 -18.13 -35.19 13.64
C ASN A 51 -17.27 -33.98 14.06
N MET A 52 -17.86 -33.07 14.86
CA MET A 52 -17.16 -31.88 15.35
C MET A 52 -16.02 -32.19 16.32
N ASP A 53 -16.06 -33.31 17.05
CA ASP A 53 -14.97 -33.69 17.95
C ASP A 53 -13.74 -34.18 17.16
N ASN A 54 -13.94 -34.80 16.00
CA ASN A 54 -12.84 -35.09 15.08
C ASN A 54 -12.23 -33.80 14.54
N ILE A 55 -13.05 -32.84 14.11
CA ILE A 55 -12.57 -31.51 13.66
C ILE A 55 -11.74 -30.84 14.77
N LYS A 56 -12.24 -30.80 16.01
CA LYS A 56 -11.50 -30.27 17.18
C LYS A 56 -10.16 -30.99 17.37
N LYS A 57 -10.14 -32.33 17.28
CA LYS A 57 -8.90 -33.13 17.37
C LYS A 57 -7.91 -32.78 16.26
N HIS A 58 -8.38 -32.64 15.02
CA HIS A 58 -7.54 -32.23 13.90
C HIS A 58 -6.96 -30.83 14.09
N VAL A 59 -7.77 -29.85 14.46
CA VAL A 59 -7.29 -28.47 14.74
C VAL A 59 -6.23 -28.48 15.83
N LYS A 60 -6.47 -29.22 16.93
CA LYS A 60 -5.50 -29.37 18.01
C LYS A 60 -4.20 -30.01 17.53
N ALA A 61 -4.27 -31.12 16.80
CA ALA A 61 -3.09 -31.83 16.30
C ALA A 61 -2.25 -30.96 15.36
N LEU A 62 -2.89 -30.22 14.47
CA LEU A 62 -2.23 -29.32 13.52
C LEU A 62 -1.52 -28.16 14.25
N SER A 63 -2.15 -27.56 15.26
CA SER A 63 -1.67 -26.34 15.93
C SER A 63 -0.80 -26.54 17.18
N SER A 64 -0.64 -27.78 17.68
CA SER A 64 0.09 -28.04 18.94
C SER A 64 1.61 -28.19 18.79
N SER A 65 2.13 -28.17 17.56
CA SER A 65 3.49 -28.63 17.24
C SER A 65 4.53 -27.51 17.06
N GLY A 66 4.26 -26.31 17.58
CA GLY A 66 5.07 -25.11 17.36
C GLY A 66 4.55 -24.27 16.19
N SER A 67 5.45 -23.59 15.49
CA SER A 67 5.06 -22.69 14.39
C SER A 67 4.66 -23.46 13.12
N ARG A 68 3.44 -23.22 12.64
CA ARG A 68 2.92 -23.64 11.32
C ARG A 68 3.26 -22.67 10.19
N PHE A 69 4.15 -21.70 10.45
CA PHE A 69 4.72 -20.89 9.37
C PHE A 69 5.40 -21.81 8.35
N THR A 70 5.26 -21.52 7.06
CA THR A 70 5.83 -22.32 5.96
C THR A 70 7.29 -22.71 6.23
N GLY A 71 7.63 -24.00 6.20
CA GLY A 71 9.00 -24.50 6.38
C GLY A 71 9.50 -24.64 7.83
N TYR A 72 8.70 -24.28 8.84
CA TYR A 72 9.05 -24.47 10.27
C TYR A 72 8.67 -25.87 10.78
N GLU A 73 9.07 -26.19 12.01
CA GLU A 73 8.86 -27.51 12.60
C GLU A 73 7.37 -27.90 12.71
N GLY A 74 6.49 -26.96 13.08
CA GLY A 74 5.06 -27.21 13.18
C GLY A 74 4.42 -27.45 11.81
N TYR A 75 4.92 -26.78 10.77
CA TYR A 75 4.56 -27.03 9.37
C TYR A 75 4.90 -28.47 8.94
N GLU A 76 6.13 -28.93 9.21
CA GLU A 76 6.56 -30.29 8.86
C GLU A 76 5.71 -31.35 9.56
N LYS A 77 5.45 -31.16 10.86
CA LYS A 77 4.58 -32.05 11.65
C LYS A 77 3.14 -32.04 11.15
N ALA A 78 2.61 -30.89 10.70
CA ALA A 78 1.28 -30.81 10.11
C ALA A 78 1.19 -31.59 8.79
N ALA A 79 2.18 -31.46 7.90
CA ALA A 79 2.25 -32.23 6.66
C ALA A 79 2.31 -33.75 6.93
N GLU A 80 3.14 -34.16 7.90
CA GLU A 80 3.21 -35.56 8.33
C GLU A 80 1.89 -36.06 8.91
N TYR A 81 1.22 -35.26 9.74
CA TYR A 81 -0.06 -35.62 10.35
C TYR A 81 -1.13 -35.85 9.27
N ILE A 82 -1.25 -34.92 8.31
CA ILE A 82 -2.18 -35.02 7.18
C ILE A 82 -1.89 -36.27 6.36
N TYR A 83 -0.63 -36.51 5.99
CA TYR A 83 -0.23 -37.69 5.23
C TYR A 83 -0.56 -38.99 5.98
N LYS A 84 -0.18 -39.09 7.26
CA LYS A 84 -0.41 -40.28 8.09
C LYS A 84 -1.91 -40.55 8.25
N TYR A 85 -2.72 -39.52 8.50
CA TYR A 85 -4.16 -39.67 8.63
C TYR A 85 -4.81 -40.18 7.34
N LEU A 86 -4.51 -39.57 6.18
CA LEU A 86 -5.09 -39.98 4.91
C LEU A 86 -4.63 -41.38 4.47
N SER A 87 -3.34 -41.67 4.61
CA SER A 87 -2.76 -42.93 4.12
C SER A 87 -2.98 -44.11 5.08
N LYS A 88 -2.67 -43.93 6.37
CA LYS A 88 -2.67 -45.03 7.36
C LYS A 88 -4.03 -45.18 8.04
N ASN A 89 -4.67 -44.08 8.44
CA ASN A 89 -5.93 -44.15 9.16
C ASN A 89 -7.11 -44.37 8.21
N LEU A 90 -7.18 -43.63 7.09
CA LEU A 90 -8.26 -43.78 6.11
C LEU A 90 -7.95 -44.77 4.98
N GLY A 91 -6.68 -45.13 4.79
CA GLY A 91 -6.31 -46.06 3.71
C GLY A 91 -6.54 -45.49 2.31
N LEU A 92 -6.43 -44.18 2.12
CA LEU A 92 -6.47 -43.55 0.79
C LEU A 92 -5.12 -43.70 0.09
N ASN A 93 -5.14 -43.66 -1.25
CA ASN A 93 -3.89 -43.58 -2.01
C ASN A 93 -3.36 -42.14 -1.92
N THR A 94 -2.28 -41.95 -1.17
CA THR A 94 -1.80 -40.62 -0.73
C THR A 94 -0.35 -40.45 -1.12
N TRP A 95 0.03 -39.26 -1.58
CA TRP A 95 1.40 -38.93 -1.92
C TRP A 95 1.78 -37.53 -1.43
N VAL A 96 3.08 -37.30 -1.35
CA VAL A 96 3.66 -35.99 -1.13
C VAL A 96 4.27 -35.52 -2.43
N TRP A 97 4.01 -34.27 -2.80
CA TRP A 97 4.68 -33.62 -3.92
C TRP A 97 5.51 -32.45 -3.39
N THR A 98 6.78 -32.40 -3.79
CA THR A 98 7.73 -31.43 -3.25
C THR A 98 8.11 -30.36 -4.25
N TYR A 99 8.39 -29.16 -3.75
CA TYR A 99 8.90 -28.04 -4.53
C TYR A 99 9.86 -27.21 -3.67
N GLU A 100 10.78 -26.50 -4.31
CA GLU A 100 11.69 -25.58 -3.59
C GLU A 100 11.08 -24.18 -3.52
N ALA A 101 11.21 -23.53 -2.36
CA ALA A 101 10.92 -22.11 -2.21
C ALA A 101 11.83 -21.45 -1.17
N VAL A 102 11.87 -20.13 -1.18
CA VAL A 102 12.69 -19.33 -0.26
C VAL A 102 11.84 -18.85 0.90
N VAL A 103 12.29 -19.13 2.13
CA VAL A 103 11.56 -18.91 3.38
C VAL A 103 12.46 -18.15 4.36
N PRO A 104 11.94 -17.17 5.12
CA PRO A 104 12.68 -16.56 6.22
C PRO A 104 12.66 -17.46 7.46
N TYR A 105 13.84 -17.85 7.94
CA TYR A 105 14.01 -18.85 8.99
C TYR A 105 14.82 -18.32 10.18
N ASP A 106 14.20 -18.24 11.37
CA ASP A 106 14.84 -17.86 12.63
C ASP A 106 15.49 -19.08 13.32
N VAL A 107 16.82 -19.09 13.39
CA VAL A 107 17.64 -20.16 13.99
C VAL A 107 17.93 -19.83 15.45
N ASN A 108 16.88 -19.70 16.25
CA ASN A 108 16.96 -19.46 17.69
C ASN A 108 17.72 -18.18 18.08
N SER A 109 17.23 -17.01 17.64
CA SER A 109 17.64 -15.69 18.14
C SER A 109 17.51 -15.56 19.67
N THR A 110 18.41 -14.81 20.32
CA THR A 110 18.48 -14.67 21.79
C THR A 110 18.73 -13.24 22.26
N LEU A 111 18.26 -12.90 23.47
CA LEU A 111 18.64 -11.69 24.19
C LEU A 111 19.41 -12.10 25.46
N THR A 112 20.68 -11.73 25.54
CA THR A 112 21.54 -11.99 26.69
C THR A 112 21.76 -10.72 27.49
N ILE A 113 21.30 -10.67 28.74
CA ILE A 113 21.68 -9.64 29.70
C ILE A 113 23.13 -9.89 30.13
N LEU A 114 23.99 -8.88 29.98
CA LEU A 114 25.41 -8.91 30.34
C LEU A 114 25.65 -8.32 31.74
N SER A 115 24.87 -7.30 32.11
CA SER A 115 24.90 -6.61 33.40
C SER A 115 23.47 -6.23 33.80
N PRO A 116 23.10 -6.25 35.09
CA PRO A 116 23.92 -6.60 36.27
C PRO A 116 24.05 -8.11 36.54
N VAL A 117 23.16 -8.93 35.96
CA VAL A 117 23.16 -10.39 36.14
C VAL A 117 23.14 -11.04 34.76
N ARG A 118 24.05 -11.99 34.53
CA ARG A 118 24.10 -12.72 33.25
C ARG A 118 22.88 -13.63 33.12
N LYS A 119 22.03 -13.35 32.15
CA LYS A 119 20.81 -14.13 31.88
C LYS A 119 20.50 -14.17 30.39
N VAL A 120 19.99 -15.30 29.88
CA VAL A 120 19.67 -15.49 28.46
C VAL A 120 18.17 -15.73 28.31
N PHE A 121 17.54 -14.99 27.41
CA PHE A 121 16.14 -15.13 27.04
C PHE A 121 16.02 -15.55 25.56
N ARG A 122 15.03 -16.40 25.25
CA ARG A 122 14.66 -16.69 23.86
C ARG A 122 13.80 -15.54 23.34
N VAL A 123 14.15 -15.02 22.16
CA VAL A 123 13.38 -13.96 21.48
C VAL A 123 13.19 -14.33 20.03
N TYR A 124 12.02 -14.09 19.45
CA TYR A 124 11.66 -14.53 18.11
C TYR A 124 11.76 -13.37 17.11
N ALA A 125 12.52 -13.53 16.03
CA ALA A 125 12.63 -12.50 15.01
C ALA A 125 11.31 -12.28 14.27
N LEU A 126 10.97 -11.02 13.99
CA LEU A 126 9.85 -10.66 13.13
C LEU A 126 10.18 -10.93 11.66
N PHE A 127 9.14 -10.97 10.82
CA PHE A 127 9.27 -11.05 9.38
C PHE A 127 10.21 -9.94 8.83
N PRO A 128 11.07 -10.24 7.83
CA PRO A 128 12.05 -9.28 7.31
C PRO A 128 11.41 -7.98 6.78
N ASN A 129 12.15 -6.87 6.90
CA ASN A 129 11.82 -5.62 6.22
C ASN A 129 12.17 -5.74 4.74
N LEU A 130 11.19 -5.90 3.86
CA LEU A 130 11.42 -6.29 2.47
C LEU A 130 12.31 -7.55 2.39
N ILE A 131 13.62 -7.40 2.13
CA ILE A 131 14.61 -8.49 2.13
C ILE A 131 15.51 -8.54 3.37
N GLN A 132 15.43 -7.55 4.25
CA GLN A 132 16.39 -7.31 5.32
C GLN A 132 16.07 -8.16 6.56
N THR A 133 16.84 -9.21 6.78
CA THR A 133 16.66 -10.14 7.91
C THR A 133 17.21 -9.60 9.23
N CYS A 134 18.02 -8.53 9.19
CA CYS A 134 18.65 -7.92 10.36
C CYS A 134 19.53 -8.91 11.16
N THR A 135 20.09 -9.93 10.51
CA THR A 135 21.01 -10.86 11.18
C THR A 135 22.25 -10.14 11.67
N GLY A 136 22.65 -10.45 12.90
CA GLY A 136 23.82 -9.87 13.53
C GLY A 136 23.73 -9.83 15.06
N VAL A 137 24.74 -9.20 15.65
CA VAL A 137 24.86 -9.02 17.10
C VAL A 137 24.78 -7.53 17.42
N TYR A 138 23.90 -7.18 18.36
CA TYR A 138 23.61 -5.80 18.74
C TYR A 138 23.75 -5.66 20.25
N GLU A 139 24.62 -4.74 20.70
CA GLU A 139 24.84 -4.49 22.13
C GLU A 139 24.45 -3.07 22.51
N GLY A 140 23.77 -2.91 23.64
CA GLY A 140 23.36 -1.61 24.14
C GLY A 140 22.67 -1.68 25.50
N LYS A 141 22.44 -0.50 26.08
CA LYS A 141 21.60 -0.33 27.28
C LYS A 141 20.15 -0.71 26.97
N VAL A 142 19.49 -1.42 27.88
CA VAL A 142 18.09 -1.80 27.74
C VAL A 142 17.19 -0.71 28.30
N VAL A 143 16.25 -0.20 27.50
CA VAL A 143 15.35 0.89 27.89
C VAL A 143 13.90 0.49 27.69
N TYR A 144 13.11 0.45 28.76
CA TYR A 144 11.68 0.18 28.68
C TYR A 144 10.87 1.46 28.41
N VAL A 145 10.01 1.45 27.40
CA VAL A 145 9.25 2.63 26.94
C VAL A 145 7.74 2.41 26.88
N GLY A 146 7.20 1.41 27.59
CA GLY A 146 5.75 1.18 27.62
C GLY A 146 5.17 0.95 26.22
N GLU A 147 4.26 1.81 25.78
CA GLU A 147 3.64 1.78 24.44
C GLU A 147 4.47 2.50 23.36
N GLY A 148 5.56 3.18 23.74
CA GLY A 148 6.43 3.89 22.82
C GLY A 148 5.81 5.14 22.21
N ASN A 149 4.85 5.78 22.87
CA ASN A 149 4.45 7.12 22.45
C ASN A 149 5.65 8.07 22.63
N VAL A 150 5.69 9.19 21.90
CA VAL A 150 6.82 10.15 21.99
C VAL A 150 7.08 10.59 23.45
N LYS A 151 6.03 10.74 24.25
CA LYS A 151 6.11 11.04 25.69
C LYS A 151 6.82 9.97 26.53
N ASP A 152 6.75 8.70 26.13
CA ASP A 152 7.31 7.57 26.87
C ASP A 152 8.85 7.49 26.73
N PHE A 153 9.41 8.22 25.77
CA PHE A 153 10.84 8.43 25.61
C PHE A 153 11.36 9.63 26.42
N GLU A 154 10.49 10.47 26.99
CA GLU A 154 10.94 11.70 27.65
C GLU A 154 11.93 11.42 28.79
N GLY A 155 13.04 12.17 28.79
CA GLY A 155 14.12 12.04 29.78
C GLY A 155 14.99 10.78 29.66
N LYS A 156 14.81 9.96 28.62
CA LYS A 156 15.60 8.73 28.41
C LYS A 156 16.64 8.90 27.31
N ASP A 157 17.81 8.30 27.51
CA ASP A 157 18.83 8.17 26.46
C ASP A 157 18.56 6.92 25.61
N ILE A 158 18.19 7.15 24.35
CA ILE A 158 17.75 6.12 23.40
C ILE A 158 18.86 5.77 22.41
N THR A 159 19.82 6.67 22.17
CA THR A 159 20.85 6.48 21.17
C THR A 159 21.73 5.29 21.54
N GLY A 160 21.86 4.32 20.61
CA GLY A 160 22.64 3.11 20.84
C GLY A 160 21.97 2.05 21.74
N SER A 161 20.74 2.27 22.20
CA SER A 161 20.02 1.40 23.15
C SER A 161 19.29 0.23 22.47
N ILE A 162 18.88 -0.76 23.27
CA ILE A 162 17.91 -1.80 22.91
C ILE A 162 16.60 -1.47 23.61
N VAL A 163 15.58 -1.11 22.83
CA VAL A 163 14.30 -0.64 23.38
C VAL A 163 13.37 -1.81 23.64
N VAL A 164 12.73 -1.85 24.81
CA VAL A 164 11.69 -2.82 25.17
C VAL A 164 10.34 -2.12 25.22
N MET A 165 9.36 -2.65 24.51
CA MET A 165 8.02 -2.03 24.44
C MET A 165 6.89 -3.05 24.23
N SER A 166 5.65 -2.63 24.47
CA SER A 166 4.46 -3.44 24.21
C SER A 166 4.32 -3.74 22.71
N TYR A 167 3.93 -4.97 22.34
CA TYR A 167 3.66 -5.31 20.94
C TYR A 167 2.51 -4.46 20.35
N ASN A 168 1.43 -4.30 21.11
CA ASN A 168 0.26 -3.51 20.71
C ASN A 168 0.57 -2.00 20.90
N SER A 169 1.25 -1.44 19.91
CA SER A 169 1.83 -0.09 19.93
C SER A 169 1.90 0.52 18.53
N ARG A 170 1.23 -0.09 17.54
CA ARG A 170 1.21 0.37 16.15
C ARG A 170 2.64 0.61 15.62
N ALA A 171 2.86 1.70 14.90
CA ALA A 171 4.15 2.08 14.33
C ALA A 171 5.12 2.76 15.32
N ASN A 172 4.77 2.90 16.61
CA ASN A 172 5.54 3.69 17.58
C ASN A 172 7.02 3.27 17.73
N TRP A 173 7.35 2.03 17.42
CA TRP A 173 8.73 1.53 17.41
C TRP A 173 9.64 2.30 16.43
N MET A 174 9.05 2.96 15.43
CA MET A 174 9.78 3.80 14.49
C MET A 174 10.35 5.07 15.14
N TYR A 175 9.76 5.57 16.23
CA TYR A 175 10.40 6.64 17.00
C TYR A 175 11.69 6.15 17.66
N ALA A 176 11.71 4.91 18.18
CA ALA A 176 12.94 4.34 18.72
C ALA A 176 14.04 4.26 17.65
N LEU A 177 13.70 3.82 16.44
CA LEU A 177 14.59 3.85 15.29
C LEU A 177 15.08 5.28 14.99
N ASN A 178 14.18 6.25 14.82
CA ASN A 178 14.54 7.64 14.48
C ASN A 178 15.34 8.35 15.58
N LEU A 179 15.22 7.92 16.85
CA LEU A 179 16.02 8.39 18.00
C LEU A 179 17.38 7.68 18.13
N GLY A 180 17.70 6.75 17.23
CA GLY A 180 18.99 6.08 17.14
C GLY A 180 19.12 4.81 17.99
N ALA A 181 18.01 4.15 18.35
CA ALA A 181 18.08 2.82 18.96
C ALA A 181 18.72 1.80 18.00
N LYS A 182 19.35 0.76 18.54
CA LYS A 182 19.95 -0.34 17.74
C LYS A 182 18.98 -1.46 17.43
N ALA A 183 17.95 -1.66 18.26
CA ALA A 183 16.98 -2.73 18.13
C ALA A 183 15.74 -2.48 18.99
N VAL A 184 14.67 -3.21 18.70
CA VAL A 184 13.45 -3.26 19.53
C VAL A 184 13.09 -4.70 19.90
N VAL A 185 12.73 -4.88 21.17
CA VAL A 185 12.21 -6.12 21.75
C VAL A 185 10.75 -5.86 22.17
N PHE A 186 9.83 -6.46 21.44
CA PHE A 186 8.41 -6.41 21.77
C PHE A 186 8.05 -7.42 22.84
N ILE A 187 7.16 -7.03 23.74
CA ILE A 187 6.55 -7.91 24.73
C ILE A 187 5.33 -8.56 24.08
N GLU A 188 5.30 -9.89 24.02
CA GLU A 188 4.17 -10.67 23.54
C GLU A 188 2.88 -10.24 24.25
N PRO A 189 1.82 -9.91 23.51
CA PRO A 189 0.56 -9.49 24.09
C PRO A 189 -0.27 -10.73 24.49
N LEU A 190 -1.14 -10.58 25.50
CA LEU A 190 -2.13 -11.62 25.84
C LEU A 190 -3.25 -11.73 24.79
N TYR A 191 -3.51 -10.63 24.09
CA TYR A 191 -4.45 -10.52 22.99
C TYR A 191 -3.95 -9.46 22.02
N THR A 192 -3.98 -9.75 20.72
CA THR A 192 -3.66 -8.77 19.68
C THR A 192 -4.59 -8.94 18.49
N VAL A 193 -4.65 -7.91 17.68
CA VAL A 193 -5.30 -7.93 16.37
C VAL A 193 -4.25 -7.98 15.28
N ARG A 194 -4.60 -8.53 14.13
CA ARG A 194 -3.76 -8.66 12.94
C ARG A 194 -3.13 -7.33 12.51
N GLY A 195 -3.91 -6.25 12.59
CA GLY A 195 -3.44 -4.90 12.26
C GLY A 195 -2.20 -4.47 13.03
N GLU A 196 -2.09 -4.82 14.32
CA GLU A 196 -0.89 -4.53 15.13
C GLU A 196 0.37 -5.22 14.57
N GLY A 197 0.22 -6.41 13.98
CA GLY A 197 1.32 -7.10 13.31
C GLY A 197 1.74 -6.45 11.99
N ASP A 198 0.77 -6.01 11.18
CA ASP A 198 1.06 -5.30 9.93
C ASP A 198 1.87 -4.00 10.20
N TYR A 199 1.64 -3.34 11.34
CA TYR A 199 2.44 -2.20 11.82
C TYR A 199 3.94 -2.48 12.08
N LYS A 200 4.35 -3.75 12.11
CA LYS A 200 5.71 -4.16 12.46
C LYS A 200 6.55 -4.64 11.29
N VAL A 201 6.04 -4.58 10.06
CA VAL A 201 6.76 -4.99 8.84
C VAL A 201 6.76 -3.81 7.86
N LEU A 202 7.94 -3.45 7.35
CA LEU A 202 8.08 -2.38 6.36
C LEU A 202 8.39 -2.95 4.98
N GLU A 203 7.88 -2.29 3.94
CA GLU A 203 8.20 -2.60 2.55
C GLU A 203 9.44 -1.86 2.04
N VAL A 204 10.34 -1.49 2.95
CA VAL A 204 11.64 -0.83 2.68
C VAL A 204 12.74 -1.60 3.44
N PRO A 205 13.94 -1.83 2.87
CA PRO A 205 14.93 -2.76 3.43
C PRO A 205 15.76 -2.17 4.59
N ILE A 206 15.08 -1.62 5.60
CA ILE A 206 15.70 -1.03 6.79
C ILE A 206 16.24 -2.11 7.72
N LYS A 207 17.51 -1.95 8.12
CA LYS A 207 18.23 -2.87 9.01
C LYS A 207 18.02 -2.49 10.48
N PHE A 208 16.78 -2.62 10.93
CA PHE A 208 16.41 -2.42 12.33
C PHE A 208 15.87 -3.73 12.92
N PRO A 209 16.67 -4.43 13.75
CA PRO A 209 16.27 -5.68 14.39
C PRO A 209 15.00 -5.52 15.23
N ARG A 210 14.02 -6.37 14.96
CA ARG A 210 12.77 -6.47 15.71
C ARG A 210 12.56 -7.89 16.14
N VAL A 211 12.38 -8.10 17.44
CA VAL A 211 12.11 -9.41 18.02
C VAL A 211 10.94 -9.35 18.99
N VAL A 212 10.26 -10.48 19.21
CA VAL A 212 9.24 -10.65 20.25
C VAL A 212 9.78 -11.55 21.35
N MET A 213 9.58 -11.15 22.59
CA MET A 213 9.83 -11.94 23.78
C MET A 213 8.49 -12.44 24.34
N LYS A 214 8.44 -13.72 24.75
CA LYS A 214 7.25 -14.28 25.39
C LYS A 214 6.88 -13.52 26.66
N TYR A 215 5.59 -13.47 26.95
CA TYR A 215 5.07 -12.68 28.07
C TYR A 215 5.66 -13.10 29.44
N THR A 216 5.93 -14.40 29.65
CA THR A 216 6.56 -14.93 30.87
C THR A 216 7.98 -14.40 31.08
N ASP A 217 8.78 -14.40 30.02
CA ASP A 217 10.18 -13.97 30.02
C ASP A 217 10.27 -12.45 30.15
N ALA A 218 9.36 -11.75 29.48
CA ALA A 218 9.24 -10.30 29.53
C ALA A 218 8.91 -9.78 30.94
N LYS A 219 8.06 -10.48 31.71
CA LYS A 219 7.79 -10.13 33.11
C LYS A 219 9.07 -10.11 33.94
N GLU A 220 9.91 -11.12 33.76
CA GLU A 220 11.17 -11.22 34.48
C GLU A 220 12.16 -10.13 34.05
N LEU A 221 12.27 -9.86 32.74
CA LEU A 221 13.09 -8.76 32.24
C LEU A 221 12.65 -7.40 32.79
N ILE A 222 11.34 -7.12 32.82
CA ILE A 222 10.79 -5.87 33.35
C ILE A 222 11.08 -5.75 34.85
N GLN A 223 10.98 -6.85 35.61
CA GLN A 223 11.33 -6.82 37.03
C GLN A 223 12.82 -6.51 37.24
N LEU A 224 13.68 -7.15 36.44
CA LEU A 224 15.13 -6.87 36.46
C LEU A 224 15.43 -5.40 36.12
N LEU A 225 14.73 -4.81 35.16
CA LEU A 225 14.86 -3.39 34.81
C LEU A 225 14.45 -2.47 35.98
N LYS A 226 13.34 -2.77 36.66
CA LYS A 226 12.89 -2.01 37.84
C LYS A 226 13.87 -2.10 39.00
N ASP A 227 14.39 -3.29 39.26
CA ASP A 227 15.35 -3.52 40.36
C ASP A 227 16.69 -2.83 40.08
N ALA A 228 17.11 -2.77 38.81
CA ALA A 228 18.33 -2.09 38.39
C ALA A 228 18.18 -0.55 38.47
N ASP A 229 17.04 -0.02 38.01
CA ASP A 229 16.69 1.40 38.12
C ASP A 229 16.66 1.88 39.58
N ALA A 230 16.05 1.11 40.48
CA ALA A 230 16.04 1.39 41.92
C ALA A 230 17.45 1.40 42.56
N LYS A 231 18.43 0.75 41.93
CA LYS A 231 19.84 0.71 42.36
C LYS A 231 20.73 1.69 41.59
N GLY A 232 20.19 2.42 40.61
CA GLY A 232 20.96 3.31 39.73
C GLY A 232 21.97 2.57 38.85
N VAL A 233 21.69 1.32 38.48
CA VAL A 233 22.59 0.49 37.65
C VAL A 233 21.98 0.28 36.26
N ASP A 234 22.79 0.42 35.23
CA ASP A 234 22.35 0.17 33.86
C ASP A 234 22.29 -1.32 33.53
N VAL A 235 21.21 -1.71 32.85
CA VAL A 235 21.05 -3.04 32.26
C VAL A 235 21.62 -3.03 30.86
N ILE A 236 22.68 -3.81 30.63
CA ILE A 236 23.32 -3.93 29.31
C ILE A 236 22.97 -5.30 28.74
N ALA A 237 22.56 -5.34 27.47
CA ALA A 237 22.22 -6.58 26.80
C ALA A 237 22.89 -6.71 25.43
N ARG A 238 23.04 -7.96 25.02
CA ARG A 238 23.42 -8.40 23.68
C ARG A 238 22.24 -9.12 23.04
N LEU A 239 21.69 -8.55 21.98
CA LEU A 239 20.71 -9.17 21.11
C LEU A 239 21.41 -9.86 19.94
N GLU A 240 21.24 -11.16 19.81
CA GLU A 240 21.73 -11.94 18.67
C GLU A 240 20.54 -12.37 17.81
N VAL A 241 20.42 -11.77 16.62
CA VAL A 241 19.38 -12.10 15.64
C VAL A 241 19.94 -13.04 14.58
N ARG A 242 19.27 -14.18 14.40
CA ARG A 242 19.69 -15.30 13.56
C ARG A 242 18.62 -15.66 12.53
N MET A 243 18.20 -14.66 11.75
CA MET A 243 17.15 -14.78 10.74
C MET A 243 17.76 -14.88 9.34
N TYR A 244 17.45 -15.94 8.60
CA TYR A 244 18.09 -16.20 7.30
C TYR A 244 17.06 -16.50 6.22
N TRP A 245 17.30 -16.01 5.01
CA TRP A 245 16.58 -16.52 3.84
C TRP A 245 17.16 -17.88 3.46
N ARG A 246 16.32 -18.92 3.51
CA ARG A 246 16.73 -20.30 3.22
C ARG A 246 15.89 -20.86 2.09
N LYS A 247 16.55 -21.55 1.16
CA LYS A 247 15.87 -22.41 0.20
C LYS A 247 15.49 -23.72 0.91
N ILE A 248 14.19 -23.99 1.00
CA ILE A 248 13.63 -25.16 1.69
C ILE A 248 12.82 -25.98 0.68
N VAL A 249 12.93 -27.31 0.77
CA VAL A 249 12.06 -28.24 0.05
C VAL A 249 10.74 -28.37 0.81
N LEU A 250 9.68 -27.77 0.28
CA LEU A 250 8.34 -27.77 0.84
C LEU A 250 7.51 -28.90 0.24
N LYS A 251 6.43 -29.27 0.94
CA LYS A 251 5.57 -30.43 0.71
C LYS A 251 4.10 -30.01 0.57
N ASN A 252 3.50 -30.37 -0.56
CA ASN A 252 2.05 -30.49 -0.70
C ASN A 252 1.65 -31.95 -0.43
N VAL A 253 0.50 -32.19 0.19
CA VAL A 253 -0.02 -33.54 0.46
C VAL A 253 -1.30 -33.76 -0.31
N PHE A 254 -1.38 -34.88 -1.02
CA PHE A 254 -2.51 -35.21 -1.88
C PHE A 254 -3.07 -36.60 -1.57
N ALA A 255 -4.39 -36.76 -1.74
CA ALA A 255 -5.05 -38.06 -1.64
C ALA A 255 -6.09 -38.25 -2.74
N TRP A 256 -6.15 -39.46 -3.30
CA TRP A 256 -7.09 -39.84 -4.34
C TRP A 256 -8.29 -40.58 -3.76
N VAL A 257 -9.50 -40.14 -4.12
CA VAL A 257 -10.76 -40.85 -3.88
C VAL A 257 -11.36 -41.21 -5.24
N PRO A 258 -11.42 -42.50 -5.60
CA PRO A 258 -11.96 -42.92 -6.89
C PRO A 258 -13.48 -42.74 -6.95
N GLY A 259 -13.97 -42.23 -8.08
CA GLY A 259 -15.40 -42.14 -8.38
C GLY A 259 -15.96 -43.42 -8.96
N THR A 260 -17.28 -43.61 -8.86
CA THR A 260 -17.99 -44.73 -9.51
C THR A 260 -18.45 -44.43 -10.94
N LEU A 261 -18.50 -43.16 -11.35
CA LEU A 261 -18.77 -42.76 -12.73
C LEU A 261 -17.51 -42.98 -13.57
N ASN A 262 -17.68 -43.61 -14.72
CA ASN A 262 -16.61 -43.83 -15.68
C ASN A 262 -16.33 -42.56 -16.50
N GLU A 263 -15.91 -41.49 -15.81
CA GLU A 263 -15.52 -40.21 -16.41
C GLU A 263 -14.05 -39.90 -16.05
N PRO A 264 -13.26 -39.33 -16.97
CA PRO A 264 -11.87 -38.97 -16.72
C PRO A 264 -11.71 -37.71 -15.85
N HIS A 265 -12.83 -37.03 -15.54
CA HIS A 265 -12.82 -35.75 -14.84
C HIS A 265 -12.56 -35.91 -13.34
N VAL A 266 -11.85 -34.94 -12.77
CA VAL A 266 -11.44 -34.87 -11.38
C VAL A 266 -11.91 -33.55 -10.78
N ILE A 267 -12.53 -33.63 -9.60
CA ILE A 267 -12.86 -32.46 -8.78
C ILE A 267 -11.80 -32.36 -7.69
N MET A 268 -11.15 -31.21 -7.58
CA MET A 268 -10.15 -30.96 -6.55
C MET A 268 -10.79 -30.27 -5.35
N LEU A 269 -10.54 -30.77 -4.15
CA LEU A 269 -10.86 -30.08 -2.90
C LEU A 269 -9.56 -29.58 -2.30
N ALA A 270 -9.37 -28.27 -2.31
CA ALA A 270 -8.07 -27.65 -2.03
C ALA A 270 -8.11 -26.75 -0.79
N CYS A 271 -7.13 -26.87 0.11
CA CYS A 271 -6.95 -25.93 1.21
C CYS A 271 -5.47 -25.68 1.48
N LEU A 272 -5.17 -24.58 2.18
CA LEU A 272 -3.85 -24.35 2.76
C LEU A 272 -3.81 -24.98 4.16
N PHE A 273 -2.72 -25.67 4.48
CA PHE A 273 -2.54 -26.27 5.82
C PHE A 273 -1.46 -25.58 6.64
N ASP A 274 -0.72 -24.65 6.04
CA ASP A 274 0.24 -23.78 6.70
C ASP A 274 -0.27 -22.33 6.71
N ALA A 275 0.41 -21.45 7.43
CA ALA A 275 -0.07 -20.10 7.71
C ALA A 275 1.03 -19.05 7.54
N TYR A 276 0.62 -17.80 7.30
CA TYR A 276 1.51 -16.65 7.47
C TYR A 276 1.47 -16.18 8.93
N GLY A 277 2.57 -15.63 9.42
CA GLY A 277 2.60 -14.92 10.70
C GLY A 277 3.71 -13.89 10.74
N VAL A 278 3.44 -12.75 11.38
CA VAL A 278 4.41 -11.64 11.50
C VAL A 278 5.64 -12.04 12.31
N VAL A 279 5.50 -13.05 13.18
CA VAL A 279 6.59 -13.67 13.93
C VAL A 279 6.74 -15.12 13.45
N PRO A 280 7.54 -15.40 12.40
CA PRO A 280 7.61 -16.72 11.79
C PRO A 280 7.95 -17.86 12.76
N GLY A 281 8.80 -17.61 13.76
CA GLY A 281 9.13 -18.60 14.80
C GLY A 281 8.02 -18.87 15.82
N LEU A 282 6.94 -18.10 15.80
CA LEU A 282 5.84 -18.14 16.77
C LEU A 282 4.47 -17.95 16.08
N THR A 283 4.14 -18.85 15.16
CA THR A 283 2.87 -18.83 14.41
C THR A 283 2.09 -20.14 14.61
N PRO A 284 1.33 -20.32 15.70
CA PRO A 284 0.55 -21.55 15.93
C PRO A 284 -0.60 -21.71 14.91
N ALA A 285 -1.26 -20.59 14.62
CA ALA A 285 -2.32 -20.45 13.63
C ALA A 285 -3.50 -21.44 13.83
N ALA A 286 -4.09 -21.53 15.02
CA ALA A 286 -5.12 -22.54 15.28
C ALA A 286 -6.42 -22.33 14.50
N ASP A 287 -6.90 -21.10 14.36
CA ASP A 287 -8.12 -20.78 13.63
C ASP A 287 -7.99 -21.11 12.13
N GLU A 288 -6.83 -20.77 11.54
CA GLU A 288 -6.48 -21.11 10.15
C GLU A 288 -6.46 -22.63 9.89
N ALA A 289 -6.22 -23.46 10.93
CA ALA A 289 -6.23 -24.91 10.78
C ALA A 289 -7.64 -25.50 10.58
N CYS A 290 -8.71 -24.74 10.82
CA CYS A 290 -10.09 -25.20 10.68
C CYS A 290 -10.41 -25.69 9.27
N SER A 291 -9.93 -25.01 8.23
CA SER A 291 -10.11 -25.44 6.84
C SER A 291 -9.55 -26.84 6.57
N ALA A 292 -8.29 -27.07 6.95
CA ALA A 292 -7.64 -28.37 6.77
C ALA A 292 -8.31 -29.45 7.64
N ALA A 293 -8.72 -29.12 8.86
CA ALA A 293 -9.42 -30.03 9.75
C ALA A 293 -10.79 -30.48 9.20
N VAL A 294 -11.58 -29.54 8.64
CA VAL A 294 -12.84 -29.86 7.99
C VAL A 294 -12.61 -30.73 6.75
N LEU A 295 -11.58 -30.45 5.95
CA LEU A 295 -11.27 -31.27 4.78
C LEU A 295 -10.80 -32.69 5.15
N LEU A 296 -10.06 -32.86 6.25
CA LEU A 296 -9.67 -34.18 6.77
C LEU A 296 -10.90 -34.98 7.26
N GLU A 297 -11.83 -34.33 7.94
CA GLU A 297 -13.07 -34.97 8.36
C GLU A 297 -13.95 -35.31 7.15
N PHE A 298 -14.00 -34.44 6.14
CA PHE A 298 -14.72 -34.72 4.91
C PHE A 298 -14.08 -35.88 4.11
N ALA A 299 -12.75 -36.00 4.14
CA ALA A 299 -12.04 -37.15 3.56
C ALA A 299 -12.47 -38.48 4.19
N ARG A 300 -12.75 -38.51 5.50
CA ARG A 300 -13.29 -39.68 6.19
C ARG A 300 -14.69 -40.03 5.65
N ILE A 301 -15.57 -39.04 5.51
CA ILE A 301 -16.92 -39.20 4.98
C ILE A 301 -16.88 -39.74 3.54
N LEU A 302 -16.03 -39.15 2.68
CA LEU A 302 -15.83 -39.61 1.29
C LEU A 302 -15.28 -41.04 1.23
N LYS A 303 -14.42 -41.43 2.17
CA LYS A 303 -13.89 -42.79 2.24
C LYS A 303 -14.93 -43.81 2.67
N GLU A 304 -15.79 -43.45 3.62
CA GLU A 304 -16.85 -44.34 4.15
C GLU A 304 -17.99 -44.56 3.16
N HIS A 305 -18.44 -43.50 2.49
CA HIS A 305 -19.64 -43.54 1.65
C HIS A 305 -19.34 -43.53 0.13
N GLY A 306 -18.10 -43.26 -0.25
CA GLY A 306 -17.68 -43.15 -1.65
C GLY A 306 -18.10 -41.84 -2.32
N SER A 307 -17.72 -41.66 -3.58
CA SER A 307 -18.17 -40.55 -4.43
C SER A 307 -18.51 -41.07 -5.82
N LYS A 308 -19.42 -40.39 -6.54
CA LYS A 308 -19.66 -40.75 -7.94
C LYS A 308 -18.57 -40.20 -8.85
N ARG A 309 -18.01 -39.03 -8.55
CA ARG A 309 -16.93 -38.40 -9.31
C ARG A 309 -15.57 -38.63 -8.65
N ASN A 310 -14.48 -38.63 -9.43
CA ASN A 310 -13.14 -38.70 -8.88
C ASN A 310 -12.82 -37.43 -8.10
N VAL A 311 -12.25 -37.59 -6.90
CA VAL A 311 -11.88 -36.48 -6.03
C VAL A 311 -10.40 -36.50 -5.74
N LEU A 312 -9.76 -35.36 -5.95
CA LEU A 312 -8.41 -35.08 -5.51
C LEU A 312 -8.45 -34.19 -4.27
N LEU A 313 -8.09 -34.75 -3.12
CA LEU A 313 -7.88 -33.98 -1.90
C LEU A 313 -6.50 -33.34 -1.97
N ALA A 314 -6.41 -32.03 -1.85
CA ALA A 314 -5.19 -31.26 -2.02
C ALA A 314 -4.92 -30.34 -0.82
N PHE A 315 -3.89 -30.64 -0.05
CA PHE A 315 -3.41 -29.84 1.06
C PHE A 315 -2.13 -29.13 0.61
N PHE A 316 -2.27 -27.85 0.25
CA PHE A 316 -1.20 -27.02 -0.26
C PHE A 316 -0.42 -26.33 0.87
N SER A 317 0.88 -26.18 0.66
CA SER A 317 1.75 -25.34 1.49
C SER A 317 2.10 -24.02 0.81
N GLY A 318 2.85 -23.17 1.51
CA GLY A 318 3.37 -21.91 1.01
C GLY A 318 2.43 -20.73 1.20
N ALA A 319 1.49 -20.78 2.14
CA ALA A 319 0.59 -19.66 2.47
C ALA A 319 1.38 -18.35 2.72
N ALA A 320 2.48 -18.43 3.47
CA ALA A 320 3.29 -17.27 3.87
C ALA A 320 4.12 -16.62 2.74
N ILE A 321 4.26 -17.30 1.61
CA ILE A 321 5.15 -16.92 0.50
C ILE A 321 4.38 -16.91 -0.82
N GLY A 322 3.18 -16.30 -0.77
CA GLY A 322 2.31 -16.09 -1.92
C GLY A 322 1.70 -17.37 -2.46
N MET A 323 1.21 -18.26 -1.59
CA MET A 323 0.56 -19.53 -1.96
C MET A 323 1.44 -20.40 -2.88
N ALA A 324 2.75 -20.45 -2.58
CA ALA A 324 3.76 -21.03 -3.46
C ALA A 324 3.44 -22.48 -3.87
N GLY A 325 2.92 -23.31 -2.96
CA GLY A 325 2.62 -24.71 -3.27
C GLY A 325 1.58 -24.87 -4.36
N ALA A 326 0.53 -24.04 -4.36
CA ALA A 326 -0.47 -24.04 -5.41
C ALA A 326 0.07 -23.46 -6.72
N ARG A 327 0.84 -22.37 -6.68
CA ARG A 327 1.45 -21.79 -7.90
C ARG A 327 2.44 -22.73 -8.59
N HIS A 328 3.33 -23.34 -7.83
CA HIS A 328 4.31 -24.29 -8.36
C HIS A 328 3.62 -25.55 -8.88
N PHE A 329 2.59 -26.04 -8.19
CA PHE A 329 1.79 -27.16 -8.67
C PHE A 329 1.01 -26.79 -9.93
N ALA A 330 0.48 -25.57 -10.01
CA ALA A 330 -0.22 -25.09 -11.20
C ALA A 330 0.71 -24.99 -12.42
N GLU A 331 1.92 -24.47 -12.24
CA GLU A 331 2.99 -24.49 -13.24
C GLU A 331 3.34 -25.92 -13.69
N TYR A 332 3.41 -26.87 -12.76
CA TYR A 332 3.72 -28.26 -13.06
C TYR A 332 2.58 -28.98 -13.79
N LEU A 333 1.37 -29.00 -13.22
CA LEU A 333 0.25 -29.76 -13.74
C LEU A 333 -0.40 -29.10 -14.96
N PHE A 334 -0.73 -27.81 -14.88
CA PHE A 334 -1.56 -27.15 -15.91
C PHE A 334 -0.76 -26.58 -17.09
N PHE A 335 0.56 -26.43 -16.97
CA PHE A 335 1.40 -25.96 -18.08
C PHE A 335 2.37 -27.02 -18.60
N LYS A 336 2.93 -27.91 -17.76
CA LYS A 336 3.84 -28.98 -18.22
C LYS A 336 3.14 -30.31 -18.53
N HIS A 337 2.03 -30.60 -17.84
CA HIS A 337 1.28 -31.86 -17.94
C HIS A 337 -0.21 -31.64 -18.28
N TRP A 338 -0.48 -30.67 -19.15
CA TRP A 338 -1.84 -30.30 -19.56
C TRP A 338 -2.59 -31.46 -20.24
N ASP A 339 -1.96 -32.08 -21.24
CA ASP A 339 -2.56 -33.07 -22.11
C ASP A 339 -2.49 -34.50 -21.57
N ASN A 340 -3.48 -35.31 -21.93
CA ASN A 340 -3.59 -36.72 -21.54
C ASN A 340 -2.49 -37.61 -22.10
N ASP A 341 -1.76 -37.17 -23.13
CA ASP A 341 -0.64 -37.91 -23.70
C ASP A 341 0.62 -37.83 -22.81
N LYS A 342 0.66 -36.87 -21.87
CA LYS A 342 1.79 -36.65 -20.96
C LYS A 342 1.29 -36.40 -19.52
N PRO A 343 0.56 -37.37 -18.92
CA PRO A 343 0.03 -37.20 -17.58
C PRO A 343 1.18 -37.05 -16.57
N ALA A 344 0.93 -36.29 -15.51
CA ALA A 344 1.83 -36.27 -14.38
C ALA A 344 1.68 -37.59 -13.59
N ILE A 345 2.79 -38.30 -13.40
CA ILE A 345 2.83 -39.57 -12.68
C ILE A 345 3.30 -39.32 -11.24
N PHE A 346 2.50 -39.75 -10.28
CA PHE A 346 2.78 -39.62 -8.86
C PHE A 346 2.87 -41.00 -8.19
N ASN A 347 3.84 -41.16 -7.30
CA ASN A 347 4.00 -42.39 -6.53
C ASN A 347 3.20 -42.30 -5.23
N GLY A 348 2.02 -42.93 -5.22
CA GLY A 348 1.14 -42.96 -4.06
C GLY A 348 1.37 -44.16 -3.15
N SER A 349 0.91 -44.04 -1.89
CA SER A 349 1.00 -45.07 -0.85
C SER A 349 0.43 -46.44 -1.22
N LYS A 350 -0.44 -46.51 -2.23
CA LYS A 350 -1.09 -47.74 -2.72
C LYS A 350 -0.87 -48.02 -4.21
N GLY A 351 -0.06 -47.21 -4.89
CA GLY A 351 0.24 -47.37 -6.32
C GLY A 351 0.36 -46.04 -7.06
N LEU A 352 0.75 -46.14 -8.33
CA LEU A 352 0.93 -44.99 -9.21
C LEU A 352 -0.41 -44.31 -9.52
N ILE A 353 -0.39 -42.99 -9.56
CA ILE A 353 -1.51 -42.14 -9.95
C ILE A 353 -1.07 -41.31 -11.15
N ALA A 354 -1.85 -41.31 -12.23
CA ALA A 354 -1.62 -40.49 -13.40
C ALA A 354 -2.74 -39.45 -13.51
N ILE A 355 -2.39 -38.16 -13.49
CA ILE A 355 -3.35 -37.05 -13.59
C ILE A 355 -2.82 -36.03 -14.60
N SER A 356 -3.69 -35.56 -15.48
CA SER A 356 -3.41 -34.48 -16.43
C SER A 356 -4.13 -33.20 -16.01
N GLY A 357 -3.60 -32.05 -16.43
CA GLY A 357 -4.22 -30.75 -16.15
C GLY A 357 -5.66 -30.66 -16.66
N ASN A 358 -5.92 -31.13 -17.87
CA ASN A 358 -7.24 -31.07 -18.51
C ASN A 358 -8.29 -32.01 -17.90
N GLN A 359 -7.90 -32.91 -17.00
CA GLN A 359 -8.81 -33.75 -16.24
C GLN A 359 -9.39 -33.00 -15.04
N THR A 360 -8.71 -31.98 -14.51
CA THR A 360 -9.20 -31.20 -13.38
C THR A 360 -10.22 -30.19 -13.87
N VAL A 361 -11.49 -30.39 -13.54
CA VAL A 361 -12.60 -29.57 -14.07
C VAL A 361 -13.05 -28.47 -13.11
N ALA A 362 -12.99 -28.73 -11.80
CA ALA A 362 -13.41 -27.77 -10.78
C ALA A 362 -12.57 -27.89 -9.51
N VAL A 363 -12.40 -26.76 -8.81
CA VAL A 363 -11.74 -26.66 -7.50
C VAL A 363 -12.70 -26.06 -6.48
N PHE A 364 -12.87 -26.73 -5.35
CA PHE A 364 -13.64 -26.20 -4.23
C PHE A 364 -12.72 -25.99 -3.02
N VAL A 365 -12.80 -24.79 -2.42
CA VAL A 365 -11.85 -24.36 -1.40
C VAL A 365 -12.56 -24.00 -0.09
N PRO A 366 -12.43 -24.78 0.99
CA PRO A 366 -12.84 -24.33 2.31
C PRO A 366 -11.83 -23.31 2.85
N CYS A 367 -12.28 -22.09 3.14
CA CYS A 367 -11.48 -21.01 3.73
C CYS A 367 -12.20 -20.46 4.98
N PHE A 368 -12.17 -21.24 6.06
CA PHE A 368 -12.95 -20.99 7.26
C PHE A 368 -12.18 -20.21 8.32
N SER A 369 -12.92 -19.52 9.18
CA SER A 369 -12.50 -18.83 10.39
C SER A 369 -13.63 -18.94 11.40
N SER A 370 -13.29 -18.95 12.69
CA SER A 370 -14.28 -19.02 13.77
C SER A 370 -14.92 -17.69 14.15
N ASP A 371 -14.58 -16.60 13.44
CA ASP A 371 -15.15 -15.26 13.66
C ASP A 371 -16.69 -15.21 13.51
N SER A 372 -17.24 -15.99 12.56
CA SER A 372 -18.66 -15.92 12.20
C SER A 372 -19.18 -17.27 11.69
N PRO A 373 -20.47 -17.59 11.89
CA PRO A 373 -21.10 -18.80 11.35
C PRO A 373 -21.53 -18.67 9.88
N ALA A 374 -21.51 -17.45 9.30
CA ALA A 374 -21.98 -17.19 7.95
C ALA A 374 -20.91 -17.47 6.90
N ILE A 375 -21.34 -17.76 5.67
CA ILE A 375 -20.45 -18.14 4.57
C ILE A 375 -20.69 -17.22 3.38
N ALA A 376 -19.63 -16.71 2.78
CA ALA A 376 -19.63 -16.08 1.48
C ALA A 376 -19.05 -17.05 0.45
N LEU A 377 -19.82 -17.32 -0.60
CA LEU A 377 -19.34 -18.01 -1.78
C LEU A 377 -18.67 -16.99 -2.68
N THR A 378 -17.38 -17.18 -2.97
CA THR A 378 -16.63 -16.24 -3.79
C THR A 378 -15.61 -16.92 -4.69
N THR A 379 -15.40 -16.31 -5.85
CA THR A 379 -14.38 -16.68 -6.84
C THR A 379 -13.19 -15.72 -6.73
N LEU A 380 -13.44 -14.43 -6.53
CA LEU A 380 -12.41 -13.40 -6.50
C LEU A 380 -11.82 -13.17 -5.12
N GLY A 381 -10.52 -12.81 -5.12
CA GLY A 381 -9.83 -12.40 -3.92
C GLY A 381 -8.97 -11.15 -4.10
N THR A 382 -8.16 -10.88 -3.08
CA THR A 382 -7.30 -9.70 -2.98
C THR A 382 -5.82 -10.00 -3.22
N PHE A 383 -5.44 -11.24 -3.51
CA PHE A 383 -4.05 -11.56 -3.83
C PHE A 383 -3.72 -11.17 -5.28
N TYR A 384 -4.44 -11.74 -6.25
CA TYR A 384 -4.29 -11.35 -7.66
C TYR A 384 -5.18 -10.16 -8.06
N GLY A 385 -6.12 -9.77 -7.18
CA GLY A 385 -7.03 -8.64 -7.33
C GLY A 385 -8.24 -8.94 -8.23
N GLY A 386 -9.37 -8.28 -7.94
CA GLY A 386 -10.63 -8.45 -8.65
C GLY A 386 -10.58 -7.91 -10.09
N LEU A 387 -10.84 -8.78 -11.07
CA LEU A 387 -11.10 -8.41 -12.45
C LEU A 387 -12.62 -8.25 -12.67
N ASP A 388 -12.96 -7.44 -13.67
CA ASP A 388 -14.29 -7.23 -14.26
C ASP A 388 -14.83 -8.57 -14.82
N ILE A 389 -15.39 -9.40 -13.92
CA ILE A 389 -15.98 -10.70 -14.25
C ILE A 389 -17.16 -10.52 -15.22
N GLU A 390 -17.93 -9.44 -15.08
CA GLU A 390 -19.16 -9.16 -15.85
C GLU A 390 -18.90 -9.12 -17.36
N HIS A 391 -17.69 -8.77 -17.81
CA HIS A 391 -17.35 -8.75 -19.23
C HIS A 391 -16.40 -9.87 -19.68
N ARG A 392 -15.75 -10.62 -18.76
CA ARG A 392 -14.49 -11.33 -19.11
C ARG A 392 -14.22 -12.69 -18.45
N ALA A 393 -15.14 -13.31 -17.69
CA ALA A 393 -14.82 -14.61 -17.05
C ALA A 393 -15.96 -15.62 -16.80
N ALA A 394 -17.21 -15.39 -17.21
CA ALA A 394 -18.32 -16.14 -16.61
C ALA A 394 -19.42 -16.62 -17.57
N THR A 395 -19.17 -17.66 -18.37
CA THR A 395 -20.28 -18.46 -18.92
C THR A 395 -20.87 -19.42 -17.86
N ASN A 396 -20.05 -19.93 -16.92
CA ASN A 396 -20.48 -20.93 -15.94
C ASN A 396 -20.83 -20.43 -14.53
N ILE A 397 -20.46 -19.19 -14.16
CA ILE A 397 -20.86 -18.65 -12.85
C ILE A 397 -22.39 -18.61 -12.76
N TYR A 398 -23.06 -18.18 -13.81
CA TYR A 398 -24.52 -18.20 -13.87
C TYR A 398 -25.09 -19.62 -13.84
N ALA A 399 -24.39 -20.62 -14.40
CA ALA A 399 -24.83 -22.01 -14.37
C ALA A 399 -24.75 -22.62 -12.97
N ILE A 400 -23.64 -22.41 -12.26
CA ILE A 400 -23.51 -22.87 -10.87
C ILE A 400 -24.38 -22.04 -9.92
N GLU A 401 -24.48 -20.72 -10.13
CA GLU A 401 -25.35 -19.87 -9.34
C GLU A 401 -26.82 -20.25 -9.53
N SER A 402 -27.23 -20.60 -10.76
CA SER A 402 -28.56 -21.14 -11.04
C SER A 402 -28.79 -22.50 -10.39
N TYR A 403 -27.79 -23.40 -10.39
CA TYR A 403 -27.83 -24.67 -9.66
C TYR A 403 -28.01 -24.46 -8.15
N LEU A 404 -27.44 -23.37 -7.61
CA LEU A 404 -27.47 -23.06 -6.20
C LEU A 404 -28.72 -22.28 -5.75
N LYS A 405 -29.22 -21.31 -6.55
CA LYS A 405 -30.27 -20.35 -6.14
C LYS A 405 -31.70 -20.71 -6.58
N ASP A 406 -31.89 -21.62 -7.54
CA ASP A 406 -33.20 -22.08 -8.07
C ASP A 406 -34.17 -20.94 -8.47
N TYR A 407 -33.84 -20.21 -9.55
CA TYR A 407 -34.58 -19.00 -9.94
C TYR A 407 -35.87 -19.19 -10.77
N ASN A 408 -36.15 -20.38 -11.34
CA ASN A 408 -37.45 -20.79 -11.93
C ASN A 408 -37.28 -22.01 -12.87
N LEU A 409 -38.25 -22.92 -12.78
CA LEU A 409 -38.77 -23.95 -13.71
C LEU A 409 -37.83 -24.74 -14.66
N GLU A 410 -38.24 -26.01 -14.81
CA GLU A 410 -37.67 -27.15 -15.54
C GLU A 410 -36.62 -28.01 -14.82
N SER A 411 -36.81 -29.32 -14.98
CA SER A 411 -36.37 -30.50 -14.22
C SER A 411 -34.86 -30.69 -14.02
N ILE A 412 -34.04 -29.71 -14.41
CA ILE A 412 -32.58 -29.70 -14.23
C ILE A 412 -32.18 -28.94 -12.94
N ARG A 413 -33.09 -28.17 -12.31
CA ARG A 413 -32.73 -27.06 -11.40
C ARG A 413 -32.94 -27.23 -9.89
N ARG A 414 -33.45 -28.38 -9.39
CA ARG A 414 -33.91 -28.54 -7.98
C ARG A 414 -33.04 -29.34 -7.00
N ALA A 415 -31.84 -29.81 -7.37
CA ALA A 415 -31.05 -30.62 -6.44
C ALA A 415 -30.36 -29.81 -5.33
N GLY A 416 -30.07 -28.52 -5.60
CA GLY A 416 -29.55 -27.58 -4.61
C GLY A 416 -30.54 -27.30 -3.48
N GLY A 417 -30.15 -26.44 -2.55
CA GLY A 417 -31.04 -25.90 -1.52
C GLY A 417 -31.90 -24.75 -2.01
N VAL A 418 -32.82 -24.29 -1.16
CA VAL A 418 -33.67 -23.12 -1.40
C VAL A 418 -33.00 -21.89 -0.81
N TYR A 419 -32.78 -20.86 -1.62
CA TYR A 419 -32.16 -19.61 -1.19
C TYR A 419 -33.19 -18.47 -1.11
N ASP A 420 -33.33 -17.87 0.06
CA ASP A 420 -34.11 -16.65 0.25
C ASP A 420 -33.20 -15.42 0.12
N LEU A 421 -33.43 -14.65 -0.93
CA LEU A 421 -32.69 -13.43 -1.23
C LEU A 421 -32.85 -12.36 -0.15
N THR A 422 -34.01 -12.27 0.51
CA THR A 422 -34.28 -11.21 1.48
C THR A 422 -33.61 -11.48 2.82
N THR A 423 -33.67 -12.73 3.28
CA THR A 423 -33.11 -13.12 4.57
C THR A 423 -31.70 -13.68 4.48
N ARG A 424 -31.17 -13.85 3.26
CA ARG A 424 -29.87 -14.50 2.97
C ARG A 424 -29.77 -15.91 3.55
N ARG A 425 -30.92 -16.59 3.72
CA ARG A 425 -31.00 -17.94 4.28
C ARG A 425 -30.99 -18.98 3.16
N TYR A 426 -30.09 -19.95 3.29
CA TYR A 426 -30.00 -21.10 2.41
C TYR A 426 -30.43 -22.36 3.15
N ARG A 427 -31.50 -23.01 2.66
CA ARG A 427 -32.02 -24.26 3.23
C ARG A 427 -31.43 -25.47 2.51
N LEU A 428 -30.58 -26.23 3.19
CA LEU A 428 -29.96 -27.45 2.68
C LEU A 428 -30.19 -28.62 3.65
N ALA A 429 -30.71 -29.74 3.15
CA ALA A 429 -30.98 -30.96 3.91
C ALA A 429 -31.85 -30.76 5.17
N GLY A 430 -32.73 -29.75 5.17
CA GLY A 430 -33.60 -29.41 6.29
C GLY A 430 -32.99 -28.45 7.33
N ARG A 431 -31.76 -27.96 7.11
CA ARG A 431 -31.10 -26.95 7.95
C ARG A 431 -30.95 -25.63 7.21
N ASN A 432 -30.91 -24.53 7.95
CA ASN A 432 -30.75 -23.18 7.41
C ASN A 432 -29.36 -22.64 7.70
N TYR A 433 -28.72 -22.07 6.68
CA TYR A 433 -27.41 -21.44 6.76
C TYR A 433 -27.50 -20.00 6.28
N THR A 434 -26.68 -19.10 6.81
CA THR A 434 -26.59 -17.72 6.31
C THR A 434 -25.52 -17.66 5.23
N ILE A 435 -25.94 -17.44 3.98
CA ILE A 435 -25.07 -17.54 2.81
C ILE A 435 -25.13 -16.24 2.00
N TYR A 436 -23.96 -15.75 1.63
CA TYR A 436 -23.78 -14.61 0.73
C TYR A 436 -23.18 -15.10 -0.59
N PHE A 437 -23.68 -14.57 -1.70
CA PHE A 437 -23.23 -14.95 -3.04
C PHE A 437 -22.41 -13.82 -3.66
N ALA A 438 -21.10 -13.82 -3.38
CA ALA A 438 -20.13 -12.87 -3.93
C ALA A 438 -19.38 -13.51 -5.13
N ILE A 439 -20.13 -14.07 -6.09
CA ILE A 439 -19.61 -14.90 -7.20
C ILE A 439 -19.53 -14.13 -8.53
N SER A 440 -20.54 -13.32 -8.87
CA SER A 440 -20.76 -12.77 -10.23
C SER A 440 -20.64 -11.24 -10.37
N SER A 441 -20.40 -10.49 -9.29
CA SER A 441 -20.41 -9.02 -9.30
C SER A 441 -19.26 -8.41 -8.47
N PHE A 442 -19.01 -7.10 -8.60
CA PHE A 442 -18.19 -6.33 -7.64
C PHE A 442 -18.82 -6.30 -6.22
N ASP A 443 -19.97 -6.95 -6.02
CA ASP A 443 -20.65 -7.01 -4.76
C ASP A 443 -19.91 -7.94 -3.80
N ARG A 444 -19.22 -7.32 -2.85
CA ARG A 444 -18.47 -8.01 -1.78
C ARG A 444 -19.37 -8.26 -0.59
N GLU A 445 -20.60 -8.70 -0.86
CA GLU A 445 -21.60 -8.89 0.17
C GLU A 445 -21.12 -9.93 1.20
N GLY A 446 -21.16 -9.55 2.48
CA GLY A 446 -20.65 -10.38 3.56
C GLY A 446 -19.12 -10.55 3.60
N LEU A 447 -18.34 -9.91 2.73
CA LEU A 447 -16.88 -9.97 2.71
C LEU A 447 -16.30 -8.66 3.27
N PRO A 448 -16.12 -8.54 4.60
CA PRO A 448 -15.62 -7.30 5.18
C PRO A 448 -14.15 -7.08 4.78
N SER A 449 -13.27 -8.05 5.01
CA SER A 449 -11.81 -7.86 4.99
C SER A 449 -11.13 -8.32 3.70
N GLN A 450 -9.80 -8.34 3.70
CA GLN A 450 -8.98 -9.05 2.71
C GLN A 450 -9.51 -10.47 2.47
N VAL A 451 -9.49 -10.91 1.21
CA VAL A 451 -9.98 -12.22 0.76
C VAL A 451 -8.83 -12.87 0.00
N ASN A 452 -7.79 -13.31 0.70
CA ASN A 452 -6.74 -14.11 0.06
C ASN A 452 -7.09 -15.59 0.23
N HIS A 453 -7.14 -16.32 -0.87
CA HIS A 453 -7.45 -17.75 -0.83
C HIS A 453 -6.81 -18.47 -2.02
N VAL A 454 -6.48 -19.74 -1.81
CA VAL A 454 -5.81 -20.56 -2.82
C VAL A 454 -6.63 -20.74 -4.10
N GLY A 455 -7.94 -20.54 -4.02
CA GLY A 455 -8.86 -20.57 -5.16
C GLY A 455 -8.51 -19.57 -6.25
N GLU A 456 -7.90 -18.42 -5.92
CA GLU A 456 -7.49 -17.42 -6.92
C GLU A 456 -6.45 -17.97 -7.89
N VAL A 457 -5.52 -18.82 -7.42
CA VAL A 457 -4.47 -19.42 -8.26
C VAL A 457 -5.10 -20.26 -9.38
N PHE A 458 -6.17 -21.02 -9.06
CA PHE A 458 -6.83 -21.92 -10.00
C PHE A 458 -7.70 -21.21 -11.03
N LEU A 459 -8.31 -20.08 -10.64
CA LEU A 459 -8.99 -19.22 -11.61
C LEU A 459 -8.02 -18.71 -12.68
N HIS A 460 -6.78 -18.42 -12.29
CA HIS A 460 -5.71 -17.97 -13.19
C HIS A 460 -5.10 -19.08 -14.07
N VAL A 461 -5.51 -20.34 -13.91
CA VAL A 461 -5.19 -21.45 -14.81
C VAL A 461 -6.46 -22.01 -15.45
N PRO A 462 -7.28 -21.13 -16.06
CA PRO A 462 -8.67 -21.30 -16.47
C PRO A 462 -9.56 -22.41 -15.87
N ILE A 463 -9.41 -22.77 -14.59
CA ILE A 463 -10.25 -23.78 -13.94
C ILE A 463 -11.29 -23.10 -13.06
N PHE A 464 -12.54 -23.56 -13.15
CA PHE A 464 -13.58 -23.07 -12.26
C PHE A 464 -13.20 -23.36 -10.80
N SER A 465 -13.13 -22.31 -9.99
CA SER A 465 -12.75 -22.41 -8.58
C SER A 465 -13.70 -21.61 -7.71
N LEU A 466 -14.34 -22.28 -6.76
CA LEU A 466 -15.28 -21.68 -5.82
C LEU A 466 -14.77 -21.82 -4.39
N THR A 467 -14.63 -20.68 -3.71
CA THR A 467 -14.17 -20.62 -2.33
C THR A 467 -15.34 -20.38 -1.38
N PHE A 468 -15.39 -21.20 -0.34
CA PHE A 468 -16.30 -21.08 0.79
C PHE A 468 -15.57 -20.28 1.87
N TYR A 469 -15.77 -18.97 1.83
CA TYR A 469 -15.11 -18.03 2.71
C TYR A 469 -16.01 -17.68 3.90
N THR A 470 -15.47 -17.50 5.10
CA THR A 470 -16.30 -17.03 6.24
C THR A 470 -16.76 -15.59 6.01
N ALA A 471 -18.07 -15.37 5.98
CA ALA A 471 -18.66 -14.04 5.85
C ALA A 471 -18.62 -13.29 7.19
N HIS A 472 -18.56 -11.96 7.15
CA HIS A 472 -18.49 -11.07 8.33
C HIS A 472 -17.28 -11.32 9.23
N ALA A 473 -16.20 -11.89 8.69
CA ALA A 473 -14.96 -12.19 9.39
C ALA A 473 -13.83 -11.25 8.94
N ALA A 474 -13.31 -10.42 9.86
CA ALA A 474 -12.07 -9.68 9.58
C ALA A 474 -10.82 -10.53 9.76
N ARG A 475 -10.95 -11.75 10.30
CA ARG A 475 -9.86 -12.67 10.64
C ARG A 475 -8.89 -11.98 11.59
N VAL A 476 -9.46 -11.43 12.67
CA VAL A 476 -8.80 -10.44 13.53
C VAL A 476 -7.59 -11.03 14.23
N ILE A 477 -7.62 -12.31 14.59
CA ILE A 477 -6.52 -12.98 15.29
C ILE A 477 -5.52 -13.67 14.35
N TRP A 478 -5.85 -13.81 13.07
CA TRP A 478 -4.97 -14.46 12.09
C TRP A 478 -3.63 -13.75 11.96
N GLU A 479 -2.59 -14.48 11.58
CA GLU A 479 -1.24 -13.98 11.41
C GLU A 479 -0.57 -13.44 12.69
N THR A 480 -1.21 -13.63 13.86
CA THR A 480 -0.70 -13.21 15.16
C THR A 480 -0.19 -14.39 15.99
N PRO A 481 0.75 -14.16 16.92
CA PRO A 481 1.14 -15.17 17.90
C PRO A 481 0.00 -15.67 18.79
N CYS A 482 -1.10 -14.90 18.91
CA CYS A 482 -2.25 -15.21 19.74
C CYS A 482 -3.29 -16.13 19.07
N ASP A 483 -3.09 -16.53 17.81
CA ASP A 483 -3.96 -17.52 17.16
C ASP A 483 -3.70 -18.94 17.71
N THR A 484 -4.20 -19.19 18.91
CA THR A 484 -4.04 -20.41 19.69
C THR A 484 -5.35 -21.18 19.80
N PHE A 485 -5.26 -22.49 20.08
CA PHE A 485 -6.41 -23.40 20.09
C PHE A 485 -7.56 -22.95 21.00
N ASP A 486 -7.26 -22.28 22.13
CA ASP A 486 -8.26 -21.77 23.08
C ASP A 486 -9.09 -20.60 22.53
N LYS A 487 -8.67 -19.98 21.42
CA LYS A 487 -9.38 -18.86 20.77
C LYS A 487 -10.35 -19.32 19.68
N VAL A 488 -10.30 -20.59 19.26
CA VAL A 488 -11.13 -21.10 18.17
C VAL A 488 -12.56 -21.36 18.65
N ASN A 489 -13.53 -20.66 18.05
CA ASN A 489 -14.95 -20.89 18.31
C ASN A 489 -15.56 -21.95 17.38
N PHE A 490 -15.60 -23.20 17.85
CA PHE A 490 -16.12 -24.33 17.07
C PHE A 490 -17.63 -24.25 16.76
N ASP A 491 -18.42 -23.48 17.52
CA ASP A 491 -19.85 -23.30 17.23
C ASP A 491 -20.10 -22.44 16.00
N ASN A 492 -19.10 -21.64 15.60
CA ASN A 492 -19.11 -20.88 14.36
C ASN A 492 -18.53 -21.70 13.19
N ILE A 493 -17.63 -22.65 13.45
CA ILE A 493 -17.10 -23.56 12.41
C ILE A 493 -18.14 -24.60 11.97
N LYS A 494 -18.96 -25.09 12.90
CA LYS A 494 -19.98 -26.12 12.61
C LYS A 494 -20.87 -25.82 11.40
N PRO A 495 -21.60 -24.69 11.32
CA PRO A 495 -22.45 -24.41 10.17
C PRO A 495 -21.68 -24.29 8.85
N GLN A 496 -20.43 -23.81 8.91
CA GLN A 496 -19.55 -23.72 7.74
C GLN A 496 -19.15 -25.10 7.21
N ALA A 497 -18.74 -25.98 8.12
CA ALA A 497 -18.37 -27.37 7.80
C ALA A 497 -19.56 -28.17 7.27
N GLU A 498 -20.73 -28.05 7.90
CA GLU A 498 -21.97 -28.71 7.48
C GLU A 498 -22.40 -28.29 6.08
N PHE A 499 -22.42 -26.98 5.81
CA PHE A 499 -22.80 -26.46 4.51
C PHE A 499 -21.82 -26.90 3.41
N PHE A 500 -20.50 -26.79 3.65
CA PHE A 500 -19.49 -27.21 2.68
C PHE A 500 -19.57 -28.72 2.40
N CYS A 501 -19.53 -29.55 3.44
CA CYS A 501 -19.57 -31.01 3.26
C CYS A 501 -20.89 -31.45 2.60
N GLY A 502 -22.02 -30.88 3.03
CA GLY A 502 -23.34 -31.18 2.46
C GLY A 502 -23.45 -30.79 0.99
N LEU A 503 -23.07 -29.56 0.64
CA LEU A 503 -23.19 -29.05 -0.73
C LEU A 503 -22.21 -29.73 -1.67
N ILE A 504 -20.95 -29.89 -1.26
CA ILE A 504 -19.94 -30.55 -2.10
C ILE A 504 -20.28 -32.03 -2.28
N TYR A 505 -20.70 -32.75 -1.22
CA TYR A 505 -21.07 -34.16 -1.36
C TYR A 505 -22.29 -34.36 -2.26
N LEU A 506 -23.23 -33.41 -2.25
CA LEU A 506 -24.33 -33.37 -3.22
C LEU A 506 -23.81 -33.27 -4.66
N ILE A 507 -22.91 -32.31 -4.95
CA ILE A 507 -22.31 -32.14 -6.29
C ILE A 507 -21.53 -33.39 -6.71
N LEU A 508 -20.77 -34.00 -5.79
CA LEU A 508 -19.99 -35.21 -6.04
C LEU A 508 -20.85 -36.47 -6.26
N SER A 509 -22.11 -36.45 -5.79
CA SER A 509 -23.06 -37.56 -5.87
C SER A 509 -24.11 -37.40 -6.97
N ASP A 510 -24.14 -36.26 -7.66
CA ASP A 510 -25.11 -35.95 -8.70
C ASP A 510 -24.73 -36.59 -10.05
N PRO A 511 -25.51 -37.58 -10.54
CA PRO A 511 -25.20 -38.29 -11.77
C PRO A 511 -25.75 -37.59 -13.03
N ARG A 512 -26.45 -36.46 -12.89
CA ARG A 512 -27.13 -35.82 -14.02
C ARG A 512 -26.10 -35.36 -15.04
N ALA A 513 -26.35 -35.68 -16.31
CA ALA A 513 -25.48 -35.33 -17.42
C ALA A 513 -25.28 -33.81 -17.59
N THR A 514 -26.17 -32.99 -17.02
CA THR A 514 -26.09 -31.52 -17.02
C THR A 514 -25.07 -30.96 -16.03
N VAL A 515 -24.67 -31.73 -15.01
CA VAL A 515 -23.70 -31.31 -14.00
C VAL A 515 -22.27 -31.37 -14.55
N SER A 516 -21.94 -32.35 -15.40
CA SER A 516 -20.60 -32.45 -15.99
C SER A 516 -20.25 -31.23 -16.86
N PRO A 517 -21.11 -30.72 -17.77
CA PRO A 517 -20.89 -29.46 -18.48
C PRO A 517 -20.81 -28.22 -17.57
N MET A 518 -21.66 -28.14 -16.53
CA MET A 518 -21.62 -27.05 -15.54
C MET A 518 -20.25 -26.93 -14.86
N LEU A 519 -19.56 -28.05 -14.66
CA LEU A 519 -18.25 -28.10 -14.03
C LEU A 519 -17.09 -27.99 -15.02
N ARG A 520 -17.30 -28.23 -16.32
CA ARG A 520 -16.22 -28.45 -17.31
C ARG A 520 -15.88 -27.26 -18.20
N ASP A 521 -16.80 -26.33 -18.44
CA ASP A 521 -16.59 -25.35 -19.53
C ASP A 521 -15.44 -24.37 -19.24
N ILE A 522 -14.45 -24.36 -20.13
CA ILE A 522 -13.23 -23.54 -20.06
C ILE A 522 -13.35 -22.43 -21.09
N MET A 523 -13.43 -21.17 -20.64
CA MET A 523 -13.71 -20.02 -21.51
C MET A 523 -12.54 -19.67 -22.47
N HIS A 524 -11.31 -19.95 -22.05
CA HIS A 524 -10.08 -19.73 -22.82
C HIS A 524 -9.10 -20.88 -22.55
N GLY A 525 -8.42 -21.37 -23.60
CA GLY A 525 -7.38 -22.37 -23.44
C GLY A 525 -6.30 -21.95 -22.43
N HIS A 526 -5.69 -22.94 -21.77
CA HIS A 526 -4.60 -22.72 -20.83
C HIS A 526 -3.53 -21.83 -21.47
N SER A 527 -3.38 -20.63 -20.93
CA SER A 527 -2.59 -19.59 -21.57
C SER A 527 -1.75 -18.83 -20.56
N ARG A 528 -0.48 -18.64 -20.93
CA ARG A 528 0.45 -17.80 -20.21
C ARG A 528 0.24 -16.31 -20.47
N THR A 529 -0.59 -15.97 -21.44
CA THR A 529 -0.83 -14.60 -21.89
C THR A 529 -2.29 -14.21 -21.80
N ALA A 530 -3.19 -15.03 -21.26
CA ALA A 530 -4.59 -14.64 -21.08
C ALA A 530 -4.73 -13.60 -19.96
N PRO A 531 -5.77 -12.74 -19.96
CA PRO A 531 -6.02 -11.81 -18.85
C PRO A 531 -6.21 -12.52 -17.51
N VAL A 532 -6.72 -13.76 -17.57
CA VAL A 532 -6.89 -14.69 -16.46
C VAL A 532 -5.94 -15.88 -16.68
N GLY A 533 -4.63 -15.59 -16.78
CA GLY A 533 -3.57 -16.59 -16.96
C GLY A 533 -2.56 -16.57 -15.80
N LEU A 534 -1.52 -17.41 -15.89
CA LEU A 534 -0.30 -17.36 -15.06
C LEU A 534 0.95 -17.31 -15.95
N ALA A 535 1.83 -16.33 -15.70
CA ALA A 535 3.14 -16.21 -16.31
C ALA A 535 4.24 -16.90 -15.48
N LEU A 536 5.30 -17.32 -16.17
CA LEU A 536 6.56 -17.74 -15.58
C LEU A 536 7.60 -16.63 -15.80
N LEU A 537 7.98 -15.93 -14.74
CA LEU A 537 9.05 -14.95 -14.80
C LEU A 537 10.39 -15.66 -14.72
N ARG A 538 11.20 -15.51 -15.77
CA ARG A 538 12.65 -15.76 -15.69
C ARG A 538 13.39 -14.46 -15.66
N GLY A 539 14.42 -14.36 -14.84
CA GLY A 539 15.25 -13.17 -14.80
C GLY A 539 16.72 -13.45 -14.62
N LYS A 540 17.51 -12.41 -14.90
CA LYS A 540 18.97 -12.43 -14.94
C LYS A 540 19.50 -11.21 -14.21
N VAL A 541 20.17 -11.43 -13.09
CA VAL A 541 20.86 -10.41 -12.32
C VAL A 541 22.26 -10.24 -12.91
N ARG A 542 22.63 -9.00 -13.24
CA ARG A 542 23.87 -8.63 -13.93
C ARG A 542 24.50 -7.43 -13.22
N TYR A 543 25.76 -7.16 -13.52
CA TYR A 543 26.43 -5.92 -13.11
C TYR A 543 27.20 -5.33 -14.28
N TYR A 544 27.40 -4.01 -14.28
CA TYR A 544 28.18 -3.35 -15.33
C TYR A 544 29.69 -3.48 -15.03
N ASN A 545 30.44 -4.10 -15.95
CA ASN A 545 31.88 -4.22 -15.84
C ASN A 545 32.54 -3.06 -16.58
N TYR A 546 33.03 -2.07 -15.83
CA TYR A 546 33.69 -0.87 -16.36
C TYR A 546 34.91 -1.17 -17.24
N SER A 547 35.68 -2.24 -16.94
CA SER A 547 36.84 -2.62 -17.75
C SER A 547 36.46 -3.22 -19.11
N LYS A 548 35.33 -3.94 -19.18
CA LYS A 548 34.79 -4.51 -20.43
C LYS A 548 33.86 -3.55 -21.17
N ALA A 549 33.43 -2.47 -20.52
CA ALA A 549 32.34 -1.59 -20.96
C ALA A 549 31.03 -2.34 -21.29
N TRP A 550 30.78 -3.50 -20.65
CA TRP A 550 29.62 -4.35 -20.89
C TRP A 550 29.15 -5.06 -19.62
N TYR A 551 27.93 -5.61 -19.64
CA TYR A 551 27.35 -6.33 -18.51
C TYR A 551 27.95 -7.74 -18.35
N ASP A 552 28.25 -8.12 -17.11
CA ASP A 552 28.85 -9.41 -16.73
C ASP A 552 27.91 -10.18 -15.77
N TYR A 553 28.22 -11.46 -15.54
CA TYR A 553 27.39 -12.42 -14.81
C TYR A 553 28.17 -13.47 -14.02
N HIS A 554 29.51 -13.37 -14.00
CA HIS A 554 30.34 -14.23 -13.18
C HIS A 554 30.32 -13.71 -11.74
N TRP A 555 29.22 -13.95 -11.02
CA TRP A 555 29.04 -13.47 -9.65
C TRP A 555 30.03 -14.09 -8.68
N ASN A 556 30.39 -15.36 -8.87
CA ASN A 556 31.41 -16.09 -8.12
C ASN A 556 32.81 -15.43 -8.09
N ARG A 557 33.09 -14.45 -8.95
CA ARG A 557 34.35 -13.68 -8.96
C ARG A 557 34.28 -12.37 -8.18
N VAL A 558 33.08 -11.90 -7.85
CA VAL A 558 32.85 -10.54 -7.31
C VAL A 558 32.07 -10.51 -6.01
N ILE A 559 31.41 -11.61 -5.63
CA ILE A 559 30.74 -11.79 -4.33
C ILE A 559 31.60 -12.68 -3.43
N GLU A 560 31.49 -12.46 -2.12
CA GLU A 560 32.17 -13.26 -1.11
C GLU A 560 31.41 -14.56 -0.79
N GLU A 561 32.07 -15.50 -0.09
CA GLU A 561 31.49 -16.82 0.26
C GLU A 561 30.20 -16.72 1.10
N ASN A 562 30.09 -15.67 1.93
CA ASN A 562 28.92 -15.43 2.78
C ASN A 562 27.88 -14.50 2.13
N GLU A 563 28.02 -14.19 0.84
CA GLU A 563 27.11 -13.31 0.12
C GLU A 563 26.21 -14.10 -0.84
N TYR A 564 24.97 -13.65 -0.99
CA TYR A 564 24.02 -14.25 -1.92
C TYR A 564 23.10 -13.21 -2.55
N ILE A 565 22.59 -13.54 -3.73
CA ILE A 565 21.71 -12.68 -4.50
C ILE A 565 20.25 -13.05 -4.16
N ILE A 566 19.53 -12.12 -3.55
CA ILE A 566 18.09 -12.25 -3.30
C ILE A 566 17.30 -11.36 -4.26
N VAL A 567 16.18 -11.88 -4.75
CA VAL A 567 15.27 -11.20 -5.65
C VAL A 567 13.90 -11.11 -4.98
N TYR A 568 13.35 -9.90 -4.95
CA TYR A 568 12.03 -9.59 -4.43
C TYR A 568 11.18 -9.01 -5.56
N VAL A 569 10.02 -9.61 -5.81
CA VAL A 569 9.09 -9.20 -6.85
C VAL A 569 7.74 -8.92 -6.23
N ARG A 570 7.20 -7.73 -6.41
CA ARG A 570 5.83 -7.38 -5.96
C ARG A 570 5.01 -6.74 -7.07
N MET A 571 3.71 -6.91 -7.03
CA MET A 571 2.80 -6.21 -7.94
C MET A 571 2.52 -4.81 -7.41
N HIS A 572 2.65 -3.81 -8.28
CA HIS A 572 2.44 -2.41 -8.00
C HIS A 572 1.09 -1.98 -8.58
N THR A 573 0.00 -2.39 -7.94
CA THR A 573 -1.37 -2.09 -8.42
C THR A 573 -2.31 -1.86 -7.25
N ILE A 574 -3.36 -1.07 -7.47
CA ILE A 574 -4.42 -0.79 -6.51
C ILE A 574 -5.20 -2.08 -6.20
N GLY A 575 -5.42 -2.38 -4.91
CA GLY A 575 -6.33 -3.46 -4.49
C GLY A 575 -5.72 -4.86 -4.39
N VAL A 576 -4.40 -5.02 -4.54
CA VAL A 576 -3.68 -6.25 -4.20
C VAL A 576 -3.00 -6.13 -2.84
N TYR A 577 -2.91 -7.23 -2.09
CA TYR A 577 -2.30 -7.23 -0.76
C TYR A 577 -1.46 -8.49 -0.51
N LYS A 578 -0.24 -8.30 0.04
CA LYS A 578 0.80 -9.33 0.22
C LYS A 578 1.12 -10.12 -1.06
N HIS A 579 0.90 -9.52 -2.24
CA HIS A 579 1.30 -10.07 -3.53
C HIS A 579 2.79 -9.83 -3.78
N PHE A 580 3.60 -10.67 -3.15
CA PHE A 580 5.04 -10.66 -3.32
C PHE A 580 5.61 -12.08 -3.50
N PHE A 581 6.76 -12.14 -4.14
CA PHE A 581 7.51 -13.35 -4.41
C PHE A 581 8.98 -13.11 -4.09
N VAL A 582 9.63 -14.14 -3.53
CA VAL A 582 11.05 -14.09 -3.17
C VAL A 582 11.76 -15.28 -3.83
N ALA A 583 12.92 -15.02 -4.41
CA ALA A 583 13.80 -16.04 -4.98
C ALA A 583 15.26 -15.74 -4.63
N ILE A 584 16.09 -16.77 -4.59
CA ILE A 584 17.55 -16.64 -4.52
C ILE A 584 18.07 -16.99 -5.92
N ALA A 585 18.84 -16.09 -6.52
CA ALA A 585 19.44 -16.33 -7.83
C ALA A 585 20.64 -17.27 -7.69
N ASN A 586 20.93 -18.04 -8.74
CA ASN A 586 22.08 -18.94 -8.76
C ASN A 586 23.41 -18.16 -8.99
N GLU A 587 24.52 -18.87 -9.09
CA GLU A 587 25.87 -18.30 -9.30
C GLU A 587 26.02 -17.51 -10.63
N THR A 588 25.16 -17.76 -11.62
CA THR A 588 25.11 -17.02 -12.90
C THR A 588 24.14 -15.83 -12.86
N GLY A 589 23.48 -15.61 -11.72
CA GLY A 589 22.48 -14.57 -11.51
C GLY A 589 21.11 -14.90 -12.07
N ASP A 590 20.85 -16.13 -12.49
CA ASP A 590 19.57 -16.55 -13.04
C ASP A 590 18.57 -16.93 -11.93
N PHE A 591 17.29 -16.56 -12.10
CA PHE A 591 16.19 -16.90 -11.18
C PHE A 591 14.89 -17.16 -11.93
N GLU A 592 13.97 -17.92 -11.29
CA GLU A 592 12.65 -18.22 -11.83
C GLU A 592 11.55 -18.03 -10.77
N ILE A 593 10.41 -17.47 -11.16
CA ILE A 593 9.24 -17.27 -10.32
C ILE A 593 7.98 -17.63 -11.11
N PRO A 594 7.28 -18.75 -10.79
CA PRO A 594 6.05 -19.13 -11.46
C PRO A 594 4.84 -18.35 -10.91
N GLY A 595 3.79 -18.21 -11.69
CA GLY A 595 2.49 -17.73 -11.20
C GLY A 595 2.40 -16.22 -11.04
N LEU A 596 3.13 -15.43 -11.85
CA LEU A 596 2.83 -14.00 -11.97
C LEU A 596 1.53 -13.81 -12.75
N LYS A 597 0.78 -12.76 -12.46
CA LYS A 597 -0.36 -12.35 -13.29
C LYS A 597 0.17 -11.86 -14.66
N PRO A 598 -0.14 -12.55 -15.78
CA PRO A 598 0.23 -12.11 -17.10
C PRO A 598 -0.76 -11.07 -17.58
N SER A 599 -0.40 -10.51 -18.71
CA SER A 599 -1.02 -9.30 -19.21
C SER A 599 -1.79 -9.55 -20.50
N GLY A 600 -2.53 -10.65 -20.65
CA GLY A 600 -3.70 -10.67 -21.57
C GLY A 600 -3.52 -10.23 -23.04
N TRP A 601 -4.62 -9.71 -23.58
CA TRP A 601 -4.67 -8.72 -24.65
C TRP A 601 -4.40 -7.28 -24.14
N ALA A 602 -4.08 -7.16 -22.85
CA ALA A 602 -3.73 -5.94 -22.14
C ALA A 602 -2.25 -6.00 -21.73
N LEU A 603 -1.38 -6.44 -22.65
CA LEU A 603 0.04 -6.69 -22.38
C LEU A 603 0.62 -5.37 -21.92
N GLY A 604 1.07 -5.29 -20.66
CA GLY A 604 1.39 -4.00 -20.04
C GLY A 604 0.49 -3.51 -18.91
N ALA A 605 -0.63 -4.18 -18.60
CA ALA A 605 -1.62 -3.64 -17.65
C ALA A 605 -1.27 -3.82 -16.16
N PHE A 606 -0.49 -4.84 -15.82
CA PHE A 606 -0.09 -5.11 -14.43
C PHE A 606 1.38 -4.82 -14.24
N GLU A 607 1.66 -3.78 -13.46
CA GLU A 607 3.01 -3.36 -13.14
C GLU A 607 3.55 -4.19 -11.98
N TYR A 608 4.80 -4.60 -12.11
CA TYR A 608 5.56 -5.27 -11.08
C TYR A 608 6.81 -4.47 -10.77
N GLN A 609 7.27 -4.54 -9.52
CA GLN A 609 8.58 -4.06 -9.11
C GLN A 609 9.46 -5.27 -8.84
N ILE A 610 10.64 -5.32 -9.48
CA ILE A 610 11.69 -6.27 -9.16
C ILE A 610 12.83 -5.50 -8.50
N TRP A 611 13.22 -5.94 -7.31
CA TRP A 611 14.49 -5.58 -6.71
C TRP A 611 15.34 -6.81 -6.54
N ALA A 612 16.63 -6.69 -6.83
CA ALA A 612 17.61 -7.69 -6.47
C ALA A 612 18.70 -7.06 -5.62
N PHE A 613 19.20 -7.78 -4.63
CA PHE A 613 20.22 -7.30 -3.71
C PHE A 613 21.24 -8.41 -3.47
N VAL A 614 22.49 -8.02 -3.26
CA VAL A 614 23.49 -8.92 -2.65
C VAL A 614 23.56 -8.61 -1.17
N ILE A 615 23.27 -9.61 -0.34
CA ILE A 615 23.25 -9.50 1.11
C ILE A 615 24.36 -10.35 1.70
N ASN A 616 25.10 -9.77 2.65
CA ASN A 616 26.05 -10.51 3.47
C ASN A 616 25.30 -11.27 4.57
N ASN A 617 25.39 -12.59 4.57
CA ASN A 617 24.62 -13.48 5.43
C ASN A 617 25.02 -13.40 6.92
N ASN A 618 26.24 -12.94 7.22
CA ASN A 618 26.73 -12.82 8.60
C ASN A 618 26.32 -11.49 9.24
N THR A 619 26.33 -10.42 8.45
CA THR A 619 26.06 -9.06 8.96
C THR A 619 24.67 -8.55 8.61
N GLY A 620 23.98 -9.15 7.64
CA GLY A 620 22.74 -8.63 7.06
C GLY A 620 22.92 -7.37 6.21
N ASN A 621 24.16 -6.91 5.96
CA ASN A 621 24.39 -5.70 5.17
C ASN A 621 24.10 -5.93 3.68
N ILE A 622 23.56 -4.90 3.02
CA ILE A 622 23.39 -4.87 1.57
C ILE A 622 24.69 -4.33 0.97
N VAL A 623 25.33 -5.12 0.12
CA VAL A 623 26.62 -4.79 -0.52
C VAL A 623 26.43 -4.40 -1.99
N TRP A 624 25.39 -4.94 -2.63
CA TRP A 624 24.96 -4.53 -3.97
C TRP A 624 23.46 -4.25 -4.01
N ALA A 625 23.09 -3.20 -4.73
CA ALA A 625 21.70 -2.77 -4.88
C ALA A 625 21.36 -2.45 -6.34
N PRO A 626 20.05 -2.37 -6.70
CA PRO A 626 19.62 -2.03 -8.06
C PRO A 626 20.07 -0.64 -8.49
N SER A 627 20.65 -0.53 -9.69
CA SER A 627 21.03 0.78 -10.26
C SER A 627 19.84 1.44 -10.96
N HIS A 628 19.42 2.60 -10.46
CA HIS A 628 18.51 3.55 -11.12
C HIS A 628 19.25 4.53 -12.05
N GLY A 629 20.58 4.41 -12.09
CA GLY A 629 21.47 5.25 -12.88
C GLY A 629 21.50 4.88 -14.36
N TYR A 630 22.49 5.41 -15.08
CA TYR A 630 22.59 5.29 -16.53
C TYR A 630 22.68 3.83 -17.00
N TYR A 631 23.48 3.00 -16.32
CA TYR A 631 23.74 1.60 -16.71
C TYR A 631 22.63 0.64 -16.29
N GLY A 632 21.85 0.95 -15.25
CA GLY A 632 20.71 0.12 -14.87
C GLY A 632 19.43 0.50 -15.61
N ARG A 633 19.06 1.79 -15.62
CA ARG A 633 17.78 2.29 -16.14
C ARG A 633 17.59 2.13 -17.64
N ARG A 634 18.68 1.96 -18.40
CA ARG A 634 18.68 1.81 -19.87
C ARG A 634 18.47 0.36 -20.33
N LEU A 635 18.63 -0.61 -19.44
CA LEU A 635 18.32 -2.00 -19.74
C LEU A 635 16.87 -2.32 -19.37
N TRP A 636 16.32 -3.33 -20.03
CA TRP A 636 14.98 -3.82 -19.73
C TRP A 636 14.97 -4.48 -18.33
N PRO A 637 14.17 -3.99 -17.37
CA PRO A 637 13.07 -3.04 -17.54
C PRO A 637 13.40 -1.56 -17.27
N PHE A 638 12.70 -0.65 -17.96
CA PHE A 638 12.89 0.81 -17.83
C PHE A 638 12.48 1.32 -16.44
N GLY A 639 13.42 1.36 -15.50
CA GLY A 639 13.19 1.86 -14.15
C GLY A 639 12.66 0.81 -13.17
N PRO A 640 12.12 1.21 -12.00
CA PRO A 640 11.76 0.28 -10.93
C PRO A 640 10.49 -0.53 -11.23
N LEU A 641 9.70 -0.13 -12.23
CA LEU A 641 8.45 -0.75 -12.63
C LEU A 641 8.59 -1.41 -13.99
N PHE A 642 8.05 -2.61 -14.12
CA PHE A 642 8.01 -3.33 -15.38
C PHE A 642 6.69 -4.05 -15.58
N THR A 643 6.44 -4.40 -16.82
CA THR A 643 5.27 -5.15 -17.23
C THR A 643 5.71 -6.25 -18.17
N LEU A 644 5.05 -7.41 -18.11
CA LEU A 644 5.22 -8.44 -19.14
C LEU A 644 4.53 -7.93 -20.40
N ARG A 645 5.25 -7.81 -21.53
CA ARG A 645 4.75 -7.17 -22.76
C ARG A 645 4.62 -8.12 -23.94
N SER A 646 5.12 -9.35 -23.83
CA SER A 646 5.09 -10.34 -24.90
C SER A 646 4.80 -11.75 -24.36
N GLY A 647 4.36 -12.64 -25.25
CA GLY A 647 4.17 -14.05 -24.89
C GLY A 647 5.47 -14.79 -24.57
N ASP A 648 6.58 -14.36 -25.16
CA ASP A 648 7.90 -14.91 -24.84
C ASP A 648 8.39 -14.47 -23.45
N GLU A 649 8.08 -13.24 -23.02
CA GLU A 649 8.32 -12.80 -21.63
C GLU A 649 7.41 -13.54 -20.64
N ALA A 650 6.11 -13.65 -20.93
CA ALA A 650 5.16 -14.32 -20.05
C ALA A 650 5.39 -15.84 -19.94
N SER A 651 6.06 -16.45 -20.92
CA SER A 651 6.51 -17.84 -20.90
C SER A 651 7.91 -18.04 -20.35
N GLY A 652 8.61 -16.96 -20.00
CA GLY A 652 9.98 -17.03 -19.50
C GLY A 652 10.99 -17.44 -20.57
N ARG A 653 10.68 -17.32 -21.86
CA ARG A 653 11.65 -17.49 -22.96
C ARG A 653 12.58 -16.28 -23.07
N VAL A 654 12.04 -15.08 -22.87
CA VAL A 654 12.79 -13.83 -22.78
C VAL A 654 12.93 -13.44 -21.31
N PRO A 655 14.14 -13.45 -20.74
CA PRO A 655 14.33 -13.13 -19.34
C PRO A 655 14.35 -11.62 -19.09
N VAL A 656 13.90 -11.21 -17.90
CA VAL A 656 14.00 -9.84 -17.40
C VAL A 656 15.38 -9.61 -16.79
N ASN A 657 16.05 -8.50 -17.11
CA ASN A 657 17.39 -8.21 -16.59
C ASN A 657 17.32 -7.24 -15.43
N VAL A 658 18.14 -7.46 -14.40
CA VAL A 658 18.26 -6.55 -13.25
C VAL A 658 19.73 -6.23 -13.07
N VAL A 659 20.10 -4.95 -13.09
CA VAL A 659 21.50 -4.52 -12.96
C VAL A 659 21.76 -4.01 -11.56
N LEU A 660 22.80 -4.55 -10.93
CA LEU A 660 23.28 -4.10 -9.63
C LEU A 660 24.61 -3.35 -9.74
N PHE A 661 24.87 -2.53 -8.73
CA PHE A 661 26.14 -1.86 -8.50
C PHE A 661 26.55 -2.02 -7.03
N ARG A 662 27.85 -1.97 -6.74
CA ARG A 662 28.36 -1.97 -5.35
C ARG A 662 27.91 -0.71 -4.65
N CYS A 663 27.49 -0.82 -3.39
CA CYS A 663 26.96 0.32 -2.65
C CYS A 663 27.27 0.28 -1.14
N GLY A 664 27.24 1.46 -0.53
CA GLY A 664 26.87 1.62 0.87
C GLY A 664 25.41 2.05 1.01
N THR A 665 24.85 1.92 2.21
CA THR A 665 23.44 2.17 2.50
C THR A 665 23.28 3.39 3.42
N ILE A 666 22.41 4.32 3.04
CA ILE A 666 22.01 5.48 3.84
C ILE A 666 20.51 5.41 4.11
N VAL A 667 20.09 5.47 5.37
CA VAL A 667 18.67 5.48 5.74
C VAL A 667 18.26 6.88 6.16
N LEU A 668 17.13 7.31 5.61
CA LEU A 668 16.53 8.61 5.84
C LEU A 668 15.13 8.40 6.43
N HIS A 669 14.82 9.17 7.46
CA HIS A 669 13.52 9.21 8.14
C HIS A 669 12.75 10.48 7.76
N ASP A 670 11.48 10.55 8.15
CA ASP A 670 10.66 11.77 7.97
C ASP A 670 10.49 12.20 6.50
N MET A 671 10.26 11.25 5.59
CA MET A 671 9.92 11.46 4.17
C MET A 671 8.49 12.00 4.02
N ILE A 672 8.26 13.19 4.57
CA ILE A 672 6.98 13.89 4.56
C ILE A 672 7.15 15.27 3.93
N ASP A 673 6.04 15.87 3.49
CA ASP A 673 6.05 17.28 3.09
C ASP A 673 5.95 18.17 4.34
N PRO A 674 6.94 19.04 4.63
CA PRO A 674 6.90 19.92 5.81
C PRO A 674 5.74 20.93 5.78
N THR A 675 5.16 21.21 4.60
CA THR A 675 4.08 22.19 4.43
C THR A 675 2.74 21.62 4.90
N THR A 676 2.47 20.36 4.57
CA THR A 676 1.20 19.68 4.87
C THR A 676 1.32 18.70 6.03
N LEU A 677 2.55 18.29 6.39
CA LEU A 677 2.86 17.13 7.24
C LEU A 677 2.15 15.85 6.78
N ALA A 678 1.72 15.84 5.52
CA ALA A 678 1.08 14.72 4.89
C ALA A 678 2.11 13.90 4.13
N THR A 679 1.70 12.69 3.82
CA THR A 679 2.56 11.72 3.17
C THR A 679 2.08 11.53 1.74
N PRO A 680 2.99 11.19 0.82
CA PRO A 680 2.85 11.48 -0.62
C PRO A 680 1.61 10.88 -1.28
N LEU A 681 1.15 9.78 -0.70
CA LEU A 681 0.17 8.90 -1.31
C LEU A 681 -1.21 9.03 -0.67
N VAL A 682 -1.35 9.63 0.51
CA VAL A 682 -2.66 9.74 1.19
C VAL A 682 -3.49 10.92 0.66
N ALA A 683 -2.84 12.03 0.27
CA ALA A 683 -3.57 13.24 -0.10
C ALA A 683 -3.73 13.47 -1.62
N ARG A 684 -2.72 13.12 -2.45
CA ARG A 684 -2.69 13.56 -3.87
C ARG A 684 -2.05 12.61 -4.88
N MET A 685 -1.59 11.42 -4.49
CA MET A 685 -0.82 10.49 -5.36
C MET A 685 0.38 11.19 -6.03
N GLU A 686 1.11 12.02 -5.29
CA GLU A 686 2.27 12.77 -5.81
C GLU A 686 3.56 12.00 -5.50
N PRO A 687 4.17 11.29 -6.46
CA PRO A 687 5.37 10.52 -6.16
C PRO A 687 6.53 11.46 -5.79
N MET A 688 7.09 11.29 -4.61
CA MET A 688 8.37 11.91 -4.25
C MET A 688 9.53 11.06 -4.74
N PHE A 689 10.66 11.70 -4.98
CA PHE A 689 11.86 11.02 -5.47
C PHE A 689 13.13 11.72 -4.99
N PHE A 690 14.26 11.02 -5.15
CA PHE A 690 15.57 11.58 -4.86
C PHE A 690 16.35 11.85 -6.14
N ILE A 691 17.08 12.96 -6.12
CA ILE A 691 18.17 13.21 -7.04
C ILE A 691 19.46 13.18 -6.23
N ILE A 692 20.44 12.40 -6.70
CA ILE A 692 21.68 12.16 -5.98
C ILE A 692 22.84 12.68 -6.82
N TYR A 693 23.57 13.63 -6.25
CA TYR A 693 24.72 14.28 -6.89
C TYR A 693 26.02 13.85 -6.23
N ASP A 694 27.10 13.76 -6.99
CA ASP A 694 28.45 13.73 -6.42
C ASP A 694 28.78 15.12 -5.86
N SER A 695 29.08 15.21 -4.56
CA SER A 695 29.35 16.49 -3.89
C SER A 695 30.56 17.24 -4.47
N ARG A 696 31.48 16.53 -5.15
CA ARG A 696 32.71 17.11 -5.72
C ARG A 696 32.43 17.77 -7.07
N SER A 697 31.79 17.02 -7.98
CA SER A 697 31.55 17.47 -9.36
C SER A 697 30.23 18.22 -9.52
N ARG A 698 29.29 18.04 -8.57
CA ARG A 698 27.89 18.50 -8.65
C ARG A 698 27.11 17.90 -9.83
N ALA A 699 27.63 16.84 -10.45
CA ALA A 699 26.95 16.08 -11.47
C ALA A 699 26.10 14.96 -10.83
N GLN A 700 25.02 14.58 -11.49
CA GLN A 700 24.23 13.43 -11.07
C GLN A 700 25.05 12.14 -11.18
N LEU A 701 24.93 11.25 -10.20
CA LEU A 701 25.68 9.98 -10.21
C LEU A 701 25.30 9.08 -11.39
N LEU A 702 26.30 8.37 -11.91
CA LEU A 702 26.11 7.37 -12.96
C LEU A 702 25.39 6.12 -12.44
N ASP A 703 25.66 5.74 -11.19
CA ASP A 703 25.01 4.63 -10.48
C ASP A 703 24.54 5.11 -9.11
N TYR A 704 23.28 4.84 -8.81
CA TYR A 704 22.65 5.09 -7.52
C TYR A 704 21.35 4.29 -7.46
N GLY A 705 20.80 4.08 -6.27
CA GLY A 705 19.51 3.42 -6.10
C GLY A 705 18.78 3.97 -4.89
N TYR A 706 17.48 3.77 -4.81
CA TYR A 706 16.74 3.99 -3.57
C TYR A 706 15.44 3.19 -3.57
N VAL A 707 14.95 2.92 -2.36
CA VAL A 707 13.61 2.38 -2.08
C VAL A 707 12.96 3.31 -1.08
N ILE A 708 11.79 3.84 -1.44
CA ILE A 708 10.96 4.65 -0.55
C ILE A 708 9.83 3.77 -0.07
N SER A 709 9.53 3.80 1.23
CA SER A 709 8.33 3.15 1.74
C SER A 709 7.10 3.79 1.10
N THR A 710 6.37 3.01 0.31
CA THR A 710 5.15 3.47 -0.36
C THR A 710 3.97 2.87 0.38
N PRO A 711 3.08 3.68 0.98
CA PRO A 711 1.83 3.15 1.49
C PRO A 711 1.01 2.52 0.36
N PRO A 712 0.17 1.51 0.65
CA PRO A 712 -0.79 1.03 -0.33
C PRO A 712 -1.77 2.12 -0.71
N SER A 713 -2.49 1.88 -1.81
CA SER A 713 -3.40 2.87 -2.36
C SER A 713 -4.43 3.34 -1.32
N PRO A 714 -4.77 4.64 -1.27
CA PRO A 714 -5.73 5.18 -0.29
C PRO A 714 -7.07 4.44 -0.23
N LEU A 715 -7.51 3.86 -1.34
CA LEU A 715 -8.75 3.09 -1.42
C LEU A 715 -8.63 1.69 -0.79
N LEU A 716 -7.47 1.03 -0.93
CA LEU A 716 -7.17 -0.22 -0.22
C LEU A 716 -6.93 0.07 1.26
N THR A 717 -6.19 1.13 1.57
CA THR A 717 -5.92 1.63 2.92
C THR A 717 -7.23 1.99 3.64
N ALA A 718 -8.13 2.74 3.00
CA ALA A 718 -9.46 3.02 3.55
C ALA A 718 -10.28 1.74 3.78
N ARG A 719 -10.21 0.76 2.87
CA ARG A 719 -10.89 -0.54 3.04
C ARG A 719 -10.29 -1.37 4.18
N MET A 720 -8.97 -1.37 4.34
CA MET A 720 -8.29 -2.07 5.43
C MET A 720 -8.57 -1.38 6.78
N ILE A 721 -8.39 -0.06 6.84
CA ILE A 721 -8.66 0.78 8.00
C ILE A 721 -10.13 0.70 8.42
N SER A 722 -11.07 0.63 7.46
CA SER A 722 -12.53 0.55 7.72
C SER A 722 -12.97 -0.67 8.53
N LEU A 723 -12.06 -1.60 8.84
CA LEU A 723 -12.35 -2.79 9.64
C LEU A 723 -11.34 -3.03 10.77
N GLY A 724 -10.52 -2.02 11.09
CA GLY A 724 -9.50 -2.13 12.13
C GLY A 724 -8.33 -3.04 11.75
N ILE A 725 -8.17 -3.36 10.46
CA ILE A 725 -6.98 -4.03 9.94
C ILE A 725 -6.04 -2.91 9.53
N GLY A 726 -4.81 -2.95 10.06
CA GLY A 726 -3.90 -1.82 10.15
C GLY A 726 -3.77 -1.00 8.86
N ASP A 727 -3.52 0.29 9.05
CA ASP A 727 -3.06 1.17 7.98
C ASP A 727 -1.71 0.62 7.47
N PRO A 728 -1.60 0.08 6.25
CA PRO A 728 -0.32 -0.39 5.77
C PRO A 728 0.55 0.79 5.28
N ALA A 729 0.09 2.04 5.44
CA ALA A 729 0.83 3.26 5.19
C ALA A 729 1.84 3.57 6.30
N ILE A 730 2.73 2.63 6.58
CA ILE A 730 3.71 2.78 7.66
C ILE A 730 5.09 2.99 7.10
N GLY A 731 5.78 3.92 7.73
CA GLY A 731 7.14 4.30 7.41
C GLY A 731 7.16 5.34 6.33
N TYR A 732 7.59 6.54 6.71
CA TYR A 732 8.01 7.57 5.79
C TYR A 732 9.52 7.53 5.74
N ASP A 733 10.06 6.34 5.51
CA ASP A 733 11.48 6.10 5.49
C ASP A 733 11.91 5.76 4.07
N ALA A 734 13.15 6.13 3.77
CA ALA A 734 13.80 5.77 2.53
C ALA A 734 15.16 5.14 2.81
N VAL A 735 15.50 4.16 1.99
CA VAL A 735 16.85 3.61 1.93
C VAL A 735 17.46 4.03 0.61
N VAL A 736 18.59 4.74 0.69
CA VAL A 736 19.33 5.26 -0.45
C VAL A 736 20.65 4.50 -0.58
N PHE A 737 20.94 4.02 -1.78
CA PHE A 737 22.14 3.27 -2.13
C PHE A 737 23.06 4.15 -2.97
N VAL A 738 24.31 4.28 -2.54
CA VAL A 738 25.30 5.14 -3.21
C VAL A 738 26.62 4.39 -3.40
N PRO A 739 27.41 4.72 -4.45
CA PRO A 739 28.70 4.10 -4.68
C PRO A 739 29.62 4.26 -3.45
N PRO A 740 30.40 3.22 -3.09
CA PRO A 740 31.31 3.28 -1.96
C PRO A 740 32.27 4.47 -2.07
N ASP A 741 32.58 5.04 -0.91
CA ASP A 741 33.56 6.10 -0.74
C ASP A 741 33.34 7.37 -1.57
N THR A 742 32.13 7.54 -2.12
CA THR A 742 31.75 8.71 -2.91
C THR A 742 30.96 9.67 -2.02
N PRO A 743 31.42 10.92 -1.80
CA PRO A 743 30.64 11.92 -1.08
C PRO A 743 29.46 12.36 -1.95
N VAL A 744 28.25 12.29 -1.41
CA VAL A 744 27.00 12.56 -2.12
C VAL A 744 26.15 13.64 -1.46
N ASP A 745 25.46 14.39 -2.31
CA ASP A 745 24.38 15.29 -1.92
C ASP A 745 23.05 14.65 -2.33
N ILE A 746 22.16 14.44 -1.36
CA ILE A 746 20.83 13.84 -1.56
C ILE A 746 19.80 14.97 -1.55
N VAL A 747 19.07 15.12 -2.66
CA VAL A 747 18.02 16.11 -2.83
C VAL A 747 16.66 15.41 -2.88
N PHE A 748 15.81 15.70 -1.91
CA PHE A 748 14.47 15.16 -1.77
C PHE A 748 13.45 16.12 -2.40
N LYS A 749 12.66 15.64 -3.38
CA LYS A 749 11.72 16.47 -4.17
C LYS A 749 10.36 15.81 -4.38
N SER A 750 9.35 16.66 -4.58
CA SER A 750 8.08 16.31 -5.24
C SER A 750 8.22 16.46 -6.76
N VAL A 751 7.36 15.78 -7.53
CA VAL A 751 7.29 15.92 -9.00
C VAL A 751 6.68 17.24 -9.44
N ILE A 752 5.80 17.85 -8.62
CA ILE A 752 5.09 19.08 -9.00
C ILE A 752 5.94 20.32 -8.73
N GLU A 753 6.64 20.34 -7.60
CA GLU A 753 7.32 21.54 -7.12
C GLU A 753 8.80 21.57 -7.53
N GLU A 754 9.25 22.71 -8.06
CA GLU A 754 10.66 22.88 -8.41
C GLU A 754 11.57 22.96 -7.18
N ALA A 755 11.06 23.48 -6.07
CA ALA A 755 11.82 23.63 -4.84
C ALA A 755 11.97 22.28 -4.11
N PRO A 756 13.17 21.95 -3.60
CA PRO A 756 13.35 20.75 -2.82
C PRO A 756 12.52 20.78 -1.53
N LEU A 757 12.07 19.62 -1.10
CA LEU A 757 11.47 19.42 0.22
C LEU A 757 12.57 19.41 1.28
N GLY A 758 13.68 18.71 1.01
CA GLY A 758 14.86 18.68 1.88
C GLY A 758 16.15 18.37 1.12
N ILE A 759 17.29 18.75 1.70
CA ILE A 759 18.63 18.46 1.15
C ILE A 759 19.54 17.97 2.28
N LEU A 760 20.35 16.95 1.99
CA LEU A 760 21.50 16.54 2.81
C LEU A 760 22.75 16.58 1.95
N LYS A 761 23.86 17.12 2.49
CA LYS A 761 25.11 17.29 1.74
C LYS A 761 26.25 16.49 2.34
N LYS A 762 27.21 16.11 1.49
CA LYS A 762 28.50 15.50 1.86
C LYS A 762 28.37 14.22 2.70
N LEU A 763 27.33 13.42 2.46
CA LEU A 763 27.23 12.10 3.09
C LEU A 763 28.19 11.14 2.38
N LYS A 764 28.89 10.30 3.13
CA LYS A 764 29.84 9.33 2.58
C LYS A 764 29.69 8.03 3.36
N VAL A 765 29.65 6.91 2.64
CA VAL A 765 29.57 5.56 3.20
C VAL A 765 30.53 4.64 2.45
N SER A 766 31.10 3.69 3.17
CA SER A 766 31.98 2.64 2.67
C SER A 766 31.17 1.49 2.08
N GLU A 767 31.83 0.54 1.42
CA GLU A 767 31.17 -0.65 0.86
C GLU A 767 30.47 -1.46 1.96
N GLY A 768 29.18 -1.77 1.76
CA GLY A 768 28.36 -2.49 2.74
C GLY A 768 28.10 -1.74 4.06
N GLU A 769 28.61 -0.52 4.23
CA GLU A 769 28.35 0.29 5.42
C GLU A 769 26.88 0.70 5.49
N TYR A 770 26.31 0.69 6.69
CA TYR A 770 24.93 1.09 6.96
C TYR A 770 24.93 2.35 7.83
N LEU A 771 24.55 3.48 7.23
CA LEU A 771 24.45 4.77 7.89
C LEU A 771 22.99 5.13 8.13
N ASP A 772 22.58 5.18 9.39
CA ASP A 772 21.28 5.70 9.84
C ASP A 772 21.39 7.21 10.10
N VAL A 773 20.57 8.01 9.42
CA VAL A 773 20.50 9.46 9.64
C VAL A 773 19.37 9.78 10.63
N SER A 774 19.64 9.54 11.91
CA SER A 774 18.68 9.78 12.99
C SER A 774 18.21 11.25 13.03
N ILE A 775 16.92 11.45 13.29
CA ILE A 775 16.20 12.74 13.28
C ILE A 775 16.48 13.50 11.98
N THR A 776 16.18 12.85 10.84
CA THR A 776 16.44 13.38 9.50
C THR A 776 15.78 14.75 9.29
N ALA A 777 14.55 14.97 9.79
CA ALA A 777 13.89 16.28 9.69
C ALA A 777 14.70 17.43 10.30
N LEU A 778 15.43 17.21 11.40
CA LEU A 778 16.32 18.22 11.99
C LEU A 778 17.50 18.52 11.05
N LYS A 779 18.06 17.50 10.39
CA LYS A 779 19.13 17.70 9.41
C LYS A 779 18.64 18.48 8.19
N TYR A 780 17.43 18.19 7.70
CA TYR A 780 16.80 18.97 6.63
C TYR A 780 16.58 20.43 7.04
N ALA A 781 16.02 20.68 8.23
CA ALA A 781 15.83 22.04 8.72
C ALA A 781 17.15 22.82 8.74
N GLY A 782 18.21 22.24 9.32
CA GLY A 782 19.53 22.89 9.41
C GLY A 782 20.15 23.20 8.04
N GLU A 783 20.06 22.25 7.10
CA GLU A 783 20.57 22.43 5.73
C GLU A 783 19.76 23.47 4.94
N MET A 784 18.44 23.49 5.10
CA MET A 784 17.57 24.49 4.47
C MET A 784 17.81 25.88 5.05
N ILE A 785 18.00 26.01 6.37
CA ILE A 785 18.41 27.27 7.02
C ILE A 785 19.71 27.76 6.40
N ARG A 786 20.74 26.90 6.31
CA ARG A 786 22.03 27.28 5.69
C ARG A 786 21.85 27.77 4.26
N LEU A 787 21.10 27.03 3.44
CA LEU A 787 20.85 27.37 2.03
C LEU A 787 20.05 28.67 1.84
N ALA A 788 19.08 28.93 2.72
CA ALA A 788 18.35 30.19 2.75
C ALA A 788 19.28 31.34 3.15
N GLY A 789 20.03 31.17 4.25
CA GLY A 789 20.97 32.17 4.76
C GLY A 789 22.05 32.57 3.75
N GLU A 790 22.67 31.59 3.06
CA GLU A 790 23.67 31.85 2.01
C GLU A 790 23.13 32.78 0.89
N ARG A 791 21.84 32.69 0.55
CA ARG A 791 21.20 33.56 -0.45
C ARG A 791 20.75 34.89 0.15
N LEU A 792 20.14 34.84 1.32
CA LEU A 792 19.56 36.00 1.98
C LEU A 792 20.64 37.01 2.40
N ASN A 793 21.79 36.54 2.90
CA ASN A 793 22.89 37.43 3.31
C ASN A 793 23.39 38.35 2.18
N VAL A 794 23.34 37.89 0.92
CA VAL A 794 23.72 38.70 -0.24
C VAL A 794 22.62 39.73 -0.58
N MET A 795 21.35 39.36 -0.40
CA MET A 795 20.20 40.19 -0.79
C MET A 795 19.76 41.19 0.29
N GLU A 796 19.93 40.85 1.56
CA GLU A 796 19.51 41.70 2.69
C GLU A 796 20.27 43.01 2.72
N ASN A 797 21.57 42.97 2.35
CA ASN A 797 22.42 44.15 2.26
C ASN A 797 22.08 45.07 1.07
N GLU A 798 21.17 44.66 0.18
CA GLU A 798 20.76 45.43 -0.99
C GLU A 798 19.44 46.15 -0.73
N ALA A 799 19.52 47.48 -0.53
CA ALA A 799 18.38 48.32 -0.17
C ALA A 799 17.18 48.19 -1.13
N THR A 800 17.44 47.94 -2.42
CA THR A 800 16.39 47.74 -3.45
C THR A 800 15.59 46.44 -3.27
N LEU A 801 16.11 45.48 -2.49
CA LEU A 801 15.50 44.16 -2.28
C LEU A 801 14.93 43.97 -0.87
N ALA A 802 15.22 44.88 0.05
CA ALA A 802 14.78 44.80 1.45
C ALA A 802 13.25 44.56 1.58
N GLY A 803 12.43 45.21 0.74
CA GLY A 803 10.99 45.00 0.73
C GLY A 803 10.55 43.63 0.18
N SER A 804 11.21 43.12 -0.86
CA SER A 804 10.90 41.84 -1.49
C SER A 804 11.34 40.65 -0.63
N VAL A 805 12.40 40.82 0.16
CA VAL A 805 13.05 39.76 0.93
C VAL A 805 12.70 39.83 2.43
N GLY A 806 12.13 40.93 2.91
CA GLY A 806 11.83 41.13 4.35
C GLY A 806 11.01 40.01 4.99
N ARG A 807 10.01 39.45 4.28
CA ARG A 807 9.28 38.26 4.77
C ARG A 807 10.14 37.01 4.86
N ALA A 808 11.03 36.80 3.89
CA ALA A 808 11.96 35.68 3.91
C ALA A 808 12.96 35.80 5.06
N VAL A 809 13.44 37.01 5.38
CA VAL A 809 14.27 37.27 6.57
C VAL A 809 13.50 36.96 7.86
N GLY A 810 12.23 37.36 7.95
CA GLY A 810 11.36 37.02 9.08
C GLY A 810 11.23 35.51 9.29
N TYR A 811 10.89 34.76 8.24
CA TYR A 811 10.82 33.30 8.28
C TYR A 811 12.16 32.66 8.61
N TYR A 812 13.26 33.16 8.07
CA TYR A 812 14.61 32.66 8.34
C TYR A 812 15.00 32.81 9.83
N ASN A 813 14.76 33.99 10.41
CA ASN A 813 15.07 34.26 11.81
C ASN A 813 14.20 33.42 12.77
N GLU A 814 12.90 33.29 12.47
CA GLU A 814 12.01 32.41 13.24
C GLU A 814 12.46 30.94 13.12
N ALA A 815 12.79 30.48 11.90
CA ALA A 815 13.28 29.13 11.68
C ALA A 815 14.55 28.82 12.48
N GLN A 816 15.51 29.75 12.52
CA GLN A 816 16.75 29.60 13.28
C GLN A 816 16.50 29.56 14.80
N ASN A 817 15.62 30.42 15.32
CA ASN A 817 15.24 30.41 16.73
C ASN A 817 14.59 29.09 17.15
N LEU A 818 13.63 28.60 16.34
CA LEU A 818 12.96 27.32 16.58
C LEU A 818 13.94 26.14 16.48
N TYR A 819 14.87 26.17 15.51
CA TYR A 819 15.91 25.15 15.34
C TYR A 819 16.80 25.03 16.58
N ASN A 820 17.30 26.16 17.09
CA ASN A 820 18.17 26.19 18.26
C ASN A 820 17.43 25.68 19.50
N ARG A 821 16.19 26.12 19.72
CA ARG A 821 15.35 25.63 20.82
C ARG A 821 15.06 24.13 20.70
N ALA A 822 14.80 23.63 19.49
CA ALA A 822 14.61 22.20 19.25
C ALA A 822 15.87 21.40 19.63
N CYS A 823 17.06 21.87 19.24
CA CYS A 823 18.33 21.24 19.61
C CYS A 823 18.54 21.19 21.13
N GLU A 824 18.16 22.24 21.86
CA GLU A 824 18.21 22.26 23.33
C GLU A 824 17.23 21.27 23.97
N LEU A 825 16.00 21.19 23.46
CA LEU A 825 14.98 20.27 23.98
C LEU A 825 15.35 18.81 23.72
N LEU A 826 15.92 18.49 22.55
CA LEU A 826 16.44 17.15 22.27
C LEU A 826 17.53 16.75 23.27
N LYS A 827 18.46 17.66 23.59
CA LYS A 827 19.50 17.41 24.61
C LYS A 827 18.94 17.16 26.01
N LYS A 828 17.78 17.75 26.32
CA LYS A 828 17.04 17.55 27.59
C LYS A 828 16.13 16.31 27.56
N GLY A 829 16.05 15.59 26.44
CA GLY A 829 15.14 14.47 26.26
C GLY A 829 13.66 14.88 26.17
N ALA A 830 13.34 16.13 25.83
CA ALA A 830 11.98 16.64 25.70
C ALA A 830 11.46 16.47 24.25
N PHE A 831 11.27 15.22 23.83
CA PHE A 831 11.03 14.86 22.43
C PHE A 831 9.72 15.41 21.84
N THR A 832 8.61 15.38 22.59
CA THR A 832 7.29 15.78 22.09
C THR A 832 7.25 17.24 21.61
N GLU A 833 7.80 18.17 22.39
CA GLU A 833 7.89 19.58 21.98
C GLU A 833 8.96 19.77 20.89
N ALA A 834 10.10 19.05 20.98
CA ALA A 834 11.17 19.16 20.01
C ALA A 834 10.73 18.81 18.58
N TYR A 835 10.01 17.71 18.37
CA TYR A 835 9.51 17.31 17.04
C TYR A 835 8.62 18.38 16.40
N ALA A 836 7.72 19.01 17.18
CA ALA A 836 6.88 20.09 16.67
C ALA A 836 7.70 21.31 16.22
N LEU A 837 8.74 21.69 16.99
CA LEU A 837 9.64 22.79 16.62
C LEU A 837 10.50 22.45 15.39
N ILE A 838 10.92 21.20 15.23
CA ILE A 838 11.70 20.73 14.07
C ILE A 838 10.89 20.90 12.79
N TYR A 839 9.66 20.36 12.76
CA TYR A 839 8.81 20.44 11.58
C TYR A 839 8.48 21.89 11.20
N ARG A 840 8.17 22.73 12.19
CA ARG A 840 7.91 24.16 11.95
C ARG A 840 9.16 24.90 11.46
N SER A 841 10.31 24.63 12.05
CA SER A 841 11.59 25.22 11.61
C SER A 841 11.90 24.83 10.16
N TRP A 842 11.66 23.56 9.79
CA TRP A 842 11.86 23.06 8.44
C TRP A 842 10.96 23.76 7.41
N ASP A 843 9.64 23.88 7.68
CA ASP A 843 8.71 24.61 6.81
C ASP A 843 9.13 26.07 6.61
N LEU A 844 9.40 26.79 7.71
CA LEU A 844 9.78 28.20 7.64
C LEU A 844 11.12 28.42 6.92
N ALA A 845 12.12 27.55 7.16
CA ALA A 845 13.39 27.59 6.44
C ALA A 845 13.18 27.36 4.93
N ARG A 846 12.28 26.45 4.58
CA ARG A 846 11.90 26.16 3.20
C ARG A 846 11.18 27.34 2.56
N LYS A 847 10.22 27.98 3.23
CA LYS A 847 9.56 29.20 2.75
C LYS A 847 10.56 30.32 2.50
N ALA A 848 11.49 30.54 3.43
CA ALA A 848 12.57 31.51 3.27
C ALA A 848 13.43 31.20 2.02
N TYR A 849 13.80 29.94 1.82
CA TYR A 849 14.53 29.49 0.64
C TYR A 849 13.76 29.71 -0.67
N ILE A 850 12.46 29.36 -0.71
CA ILE A 850 11.63 29.49 -1.92
C ILE A 850 11.57 30.95 -2.36
N ILE A 851 11.24 31.86 -1.43
CA ILE A 851 11.17 33.30 -1.72
C ILE A 851 12.55 33.81 -2.16
N ALA A 852 13.63 33.45 -1.46
CA ALA A 852 14.98 33.86 -1.82
C ALA A 852 15.38 33.36 -3.23
N ARG A 853 15.05 32.11 -3.57
CA ARG A 853 15.30 31.54 -4.91
C ARG A 853 14.50 32.27 -5.97
N GLU A 854 13.21 32.49 -5.73
CA GLU A 854 12.32 33.16 -6.69
C GLU A 854 12.79 34.59 -6.97
N VAL A 855 13.13 35.35 -5.92
CA VAL A 855 13.74 36.67 -6.05
C VAL A 855 15.04 36.60 -6.85
N TYR A 856 15.93 35.64 -6.55
CA TYR A 856 17.17 35.45 -7.31
C TYR A 856 16.92 35.18 -8.80
N VAL A 857 16.00 34.26 -9.11
CA VAL A 857 15.66 33.87 -10.49
C VAL A 857 15.02 35.05 -11.24
N ASN A 858 14.11 35.79 -10.60
CA ASN A 858 13.50 36.99 -11.18
C ASN A 858 14.54 38.07 -11.45
N ILE A 859 15.50 38.28 -10.54
CA ILE A 859 16.63 39.20 -10.74
C ILE A 859 17.44 38.82 -12.00
N VAL A 860 17.73 37.52 -12.20
CA VAL A 860 18.46 37.02 -13.38
C VAL A 860 17.66 37.25 -14.66
N TYR A 861 16.37 36.89 -14.68
CA TYR A 861 15.52 37.06 -15.87
C TYR A 861 15.29 38.53 -16.22
N THR A 862 15.02 39.38 -15.22
CA THR A 862 14.89 40.82 -15.43
C THR A 862 16.19 41.42 -15.95
N ASN A 863 17.35 40.95 -15.48
CA ASN A 863 18.64 41.41 -16.01
C ASN A 863 18.83 41.06 -17.50
N ILE A 864 18.50 39.83 -17.90
CA ILE A 864 18.55 39.39 -19.31
C ILE A 864 17.65 40.27 -20.18
N MET A 865 16.41 40.52 -19.74
CA MET A 865 15.45 41.35 -20.47
C MET A 865 15.88 42.82 -20.54
N LEU A 866 16.43 43.35 -19.45
CA LEU A 866 16.94 44.72 -19.40
C LEU A 866 18.06 44.92 -20.41
N ILE A 867 19.05 44.02 -20.45
CA ILE A 867 20.16 44.07 -21.43
C ILE A 867 19.64 44.01 -22.87
N LEU A 868 18.66 43.14 -23.15
CA LEU A 868 18.04 43.04 -24.47
C LEU A 868 17.38 44.36 -24.90
N LEU A 869 16.70 45.05 -23.98
CA LEU A 869 16.02 46.33 -24.24
C LEU A 869 16.98 47.53 -24.36
N LEU A 870 18.17 47.47 -23.74
CA LEU A 870 19.16 48.55 -23.83
C LEU A 870 19.66 48.78 -25.27
N ILE A 871 19.69 47.75 -26.11
CA ILE A 871 20.20 47.83 -27.49
C ILE A 871 19.30 48.68 -28.40
N PRO A 872 17.99 48.37 -28.57
CA PRO A 872 17.10 49.24 -29.34
C PRO A 872 16.99 50.63 -28.72
N MET A 873 17.05 50.75 -27.38
CA MET A 873 17.05 52.04 -26.71
C MET A 873 18.28 52.88 -27.06
N ALA A 874 19.48 52.28 -27.07
CA ALA A 874 20.70 52.97 -27.48
C ALA A 874 20.64 53.42 -28.95
N LEU A 875 20.05 52.63 -29.85
CA LEU A 875 19.82 53.01 -31.24
C LEU A 875 18.85 54.20 -31.39
N VAL A 876 17.77 54.22 -30.61
CA VAL A 876 16.78 55.31 -30.61
C VAL A 876 17.37 56.59 -29.99
N ILE A 877 18.07 56.48 -28.87
CA ILE A 877 18.68 57.63 -28.18
C ILE A 877 19.82 58.23 -28.99
N GLU A 878 20.64 57.40 -29.65
CA GLU A 878 21.64 57.91 -30.59
C GLU A 878 20.98 58.79 -31.66
N ARG A 879 19.86 58.32 -32.22
CA ARG A 879 19.12 59.04 -33.24
C ARG A 879 18.39 60.28 -32.72
N LEU A 880 17.93 60.27 -31.47
CA LEU A 880 17.26 61.40 -30.84
C LEU A 880 18.23 62.53 -30.44
N VAL A 881 19.43 62.18 -29.98
CA VAL A 881 20.38 63.14 -29.37
C VAL A 881 21.51 63.54 -30.33
N PHE A 882 22.20 62.59 -30.97
CA PHE A 882 23.50 62.83 -31.63
C PHE A 882 23.48 62.87 -33.16
N GLU A 883 22.57 62.13 -33.82
CA GLU A 883 22.40 62.04 -35.28
C GLU A 883 23.72 61.90 -36.08
N LYS A 884 24.61 60.99 -35.67
CA LYS A 884 25.91 60.81 -36.35
C LYS A 884 25.80 59.79 -37.49
N HIS A 885 26.70 59.90 -38.46
CA HIS A 885 26.77 59.01 -39.62
C HIS A 885 28.15 58.31 -39.69
N GLY A 886 28.20 57.14 -40.33
CA GLY A 886 29.43 56.33 -40.47
C GLY A 886 29.95 55.78 -39.14
N LEU A 887 31.28 55.63 -39.01
CA LEU A 887 31.93 55.05 -37.82
C LEU A 887 31.65 55.84 -36.53
N LYS A 888 31.51 57.17 -36.63
CA LYS A 888 31.15 58.03 -35.49
C LYS A 888 29.80 57.64 -34.86
N ARG A 889 28.87 57.11 -35.66
CA ARG A 889 27.58 56.59 -35.18
C ARG A 889 27.74 55.37 -34.29
N ILE A 890 28.58 54.43 -34.73
CA ILE A 890 28.84 53.19 -33.99
C ILE A 890 29.47 53.52 -32.64
N PHE A 891 30.45 54.44 -32.60
CA PHE A 891 31.03 54.91 -31.34
C PHE A 891 30.01 55.61 -30.42
N CYS A 892 29.09 56.41 -30.97
CA CYS A 892 28.01 57.01 -30.17
C CYS A 892 27.05 55.94 -29.59
N ILE A 893 26.65 54.94 -30.38
CA ILE A 893 25.79 53.84 -29.91
C ILE A 893 26.49 53.07 -28.79
N LEU A 894 27.77 52.72 -28.98
CA LEU A 894 28.57 52.01 -27.97
C LEU A 894 28.75 52.85 -26.70
N GLY A 895 28.98 54.16 -26.84
CA GLY A 895 29.08 55.08 -25.69
C GLY A 895 27.77 55.20 -24.92
N VAL A 896 26.64 55.36 -25.61
CA VAL A 896 25.30 55.40 -24.99
C VAL A 896 25.00 54.08 -24.29
N LEU A 897 25.29 52.95 -24.93
CA LEU A 897 25.11 51.63 -24.35
C LEU A 897 25.96 51.46 -23.08
N ALA A 898 27.23 51.87 -23.09
CA ALA A 898 28.12 51.80 -21.93
C ALA A 898 27.59 52.63 -20.75
N VAL A 899 27.08 53.84 -21.02
CA VAL A 899 26.46 54.69 -19.99
C VAL A 899 25.22 54.03 -19.41
N PHE A 900 24.33 53.47 -20.22
CA PHE A 900 23.13 52.80 -19.73
C PHE A 900 23.43 51.51 -18.96
N ILE A 901 24.48 50.77 -19.33
CA ILE A 901 24.94 49.61 -18.56
C ILE A 901 25.51 50.05 -17.21
N ALA A 902 26.28 51.14 -17.15
CA ALA A 902 26.76 51.69 -15.88
C ALA A 902 25.59 52.17 -15.00
N LEU A 903 24.58 52.81 -15.60
CA LEU A 903 23.40 53.28 -14.89
C LEU A 903 22.54 52.10 -14.39
N SER A 904 22.38 51.04 -15.18
CA SER A 904 21.68 49.84 -14.75
C SER A 904 22.45 49.06 -13.67
N TYR A 905 23.78 49.11 -13.66
CA TYR A 905 24.58 48.53 -12.58
C TYR A 905 24.34 49.22 -11.23
N ILE A 906 24.11 50.53 -11.24
CA ILE A 906 23.84 51.31 -10.02
C ILE A 906 22.40 51.11 -9.54
N LEU A 907 21.43 51.13 -10.48
CA LEU A 907 20.00 51.15 -10.16
C LEU A 907 19.37 49.76 -10.02
N HIS A 908 19.86 48.75 -10.75
CA HIS A 908 19.29 47.41 -10.77
C HIS A 908 20.23 46.40 -10.09
N PRO A 909 19.77 45.66 -9.07
CA PRO A 909 20.62 44.77 -8.28
C PRO A 909 21.16 43.57 -9.08
N GLY A 910 20.53 43.23 -10.21
CA GLY A 910 20.87 42.02 -10.97
C GLY A 910 22.27 41.95 -11.54
N LEU A 911 22.89 43.08 -11.86
CA LEU A 911 24.29 43.07 -12.31
C LEU A 911 25.29 42.91 -11.14
N ARG A 912 24.86 43.17 -9.90
CA ARG A 912 25.69 43.07 -8.68
C ARG A 912 25.56 41.72 -7.98
N ILE A 913 24.34 41.16 -7.93
CA ILE A 913 24.02 40.00 -7.09
C ILE A 913 24.22 38.67 -7.81
N ALA A 914 23.87 38.58 -9.09
CA ALA A 914 23.89 37.29 -9.77
C ALA A 914 25.32 36.91 -10.20
N TRP A 915 25.81 35.79 -9.67
CA TRP A 915 27.16 35.25 -9.92
C TRP A 915 27.49 35.06 -11.40
N ASN A 916 26.48 34.81 -12.24
CA ASN A 916 26.62 34.59 -13.67
C ASN A 916 26.13 35.79 -14.51
N SER A 917 25.86 36.96 -13.92
CA SER A 917 25.31 38.10 -14.69
C SER A 917 26.22 38.55 -15.81
N VAL A 918 27.54 38.56 -15.60
CA VAL A 918 28.51 38.88 -16.65
C VAL A 918 28.51 37.82 -17.74
N MET A 919 28.45 36.52 -17.38
CA MET A 919 28.34 35.39 -18.31
C MET A 919 27.04 35.41 -19.13
N ALA A 920 25.90 35.68 -18.50
CA ALA A 920 24.61 35.82 -19.16
C ALA A 920 24.63 37.02 -20.12
N SER A 921 25.22 38.14 -19.70
CA SER A 921 25.43 39.32 -20.56
C SER A 921 26.30 38.97 -21.77
N LEU A 922 27.44 38.29 -21.55
CA LEU A 922 28.34 37.82 -22.61
C LEU A 922 27.65 36.87 -23.58
N SER A 923 26.75 36.02 -23.09
CA SER A 923 25.97 35.10 -23.93
C SER A 923 25.00 35.85 -24.85
N ILE A 924 24.36 36.91 -24.35
CA ILE A 924 23.51 37.80 -25.15
C ILE A 924 24.37 38.54 -26.19
N PHE A 925 25.53 39.08 -25.80
CA PHE A 925 26.46 39.70 -26.75
C PHE A 925 26.93 38.73 -27.83
N SER A 926 27.29 37.50 -27.46
CA SER A 926 27.65 36.44 -28.41
C SER A 926 26.49 36.14 -29.36
N PHE A 927 25.27 36.01 -28.85
CA PHE A 927 24.07 35.80 -29.67
C PHE A 927 23.86 36.97 -30.66
N ILE A 928 23.97 38.21 -30.20
CA ILE A 928 23.84 39.39 -31.06
C ILE A 928 24.95 39.44 -32.11
N LEU A 929 26.18 39.11 -31.76
CA LEU A 929 27.30 39.06 -32.70
C LEU A 929 27.14 37.95 -33.75
N THR A 930 26.39 36.88 -33.44
CA THR A 930 26.04 35.85 -34.42
C THR A 930 24.90 36.25 -35.37
N LEU A 931 24.03 37.21 -34.99
CA LEU A 931 22.90 37.64 -35.84
C LEU A 931 23.33 38.22 -37.20
N PRO A 932 24.35 39.10 -37.32
CA PRO A 932 24.86 39.54 -38.61
C PRO A 932 25.33 38.39 -39.50
N VAL A 933 26.04 37.41 -38.93
CA VAL A 933 26.53 36.23 -39.67
C VAL A 933 25.35 35.42 -40.20
N LEU A 934 24.35 35.14 -39.34
CA LEU A 934 23.13 34.45 -39.74
C LEU A 934 22.38 35.26 -40.81
N GLY A 935 22.31 36.58 -40.66
CA GLY A 935 21.72 37.51 -41.62
C GLY A 935 22.44 37.49 -42.97
N PHE A 936 23.77 37.41 -42.99
CA PHE A 936 24.55 37.25 -44.21
C PHE A 936 24.28 35.89 -44.88
N VAL A 937 24.19 34.81 -44.11
CA VAL A 937 23.84 33.48 -44.63
C VAL A 937 22.44 33.49 -45.23
N VAL A 938 21.45 34.00 -44.49
CA VAL A 938 20.06 34.10 -44.97
C VAL A 938 19.97 35.02 -46.19
N SER A 939 20.66 36.17 -46.17
CA SER A 939 20.73 37.07 -47.33
C SER A 939 21.36 36.36 -48.54
N GLY A 940 22.41 35.56 -48.32
CA GLY A 940 23.05 34.75 -49.35
C GLY A 940 22.13 33.69 -49.93
N VAL A 941 21.37 33.00 -49.07
CA VAL A 941 20.35 32.01 -49.48
C VAL A 941 19.20 32.69 -50.22
N ILE A 942 18.72 33.85 -49.75
CA ILE A 942 17.69 34.63 -50.43
C ILE A 942 18.20 35.14 -51.78
N SER A 943 19.45 35.60 -51.88
CA SER A 943 20.01 36.02 -53.17
C SER A 943 20.16 34.85 -54.13
N LEU A 944 20.59 33.68 -53.65
CA LEU A 944 20.69 32.46 -54.46
C LEU A 944 19.31 31.97 -54.91
N ALA A 945 18.33 31.97 -54.00
CA ALA A 945 16.94 31.65 -54.32
C ALA A 945 16.33 32.65 -55.30
N LYS A 946 16.69 33.94 -55.21
CA LYS A 946 16.31 34.97 -56.19
C LYS A 946 16.97 34.72 -57.55
N GLU A 947 18.23 34.31 -57.61
CA GLU A 947 18.90 33.92 -58.86
C GLU A 947 18.26 32.69 -59.51
N ILE A 948 17.98 31.65 -58.72
CA ILE A 948 17.27 30.46 -59.20
C ILE A 948 15.86 30.83 -59.68
N ARG A 949 15.13 31.64 -58.91
CA ARG A 949 13.79 32.13 -59.30
C ARG A 949 13.84 32.97 -60.57
N ARG A 950 14.83 33.86 -60.73
CA ARG A 950 15.05 34.63 -61.98
C ARG A 950 15.30 33.72 -63.17
N LYS A 951 16.07 32.63 -62.99
CA LYS A 951 16.31 31.62 -64.03
C LYS A 951 15.06 30.80 -64.40
N VAL A 952 14.14 30.57 -63.46
CA VAL A 952 12.94 29.72 -63.69
C VAL A 952 11.70 30.52 -64.13
N ILE A 953 11.51 31.75 -63.64
CA ILE A 953 10.24 32.52 -63.79
C ILE A 953 10.42 33.85 -64.57
N GLY A 954 11.64 34.34 -64.78
CA GLY A 954 11.91 35.58 -65.54
C GLY A 954 11.83 36.90 -64.73
N GLU A 955 12.38 37.98 -65.30
CA GLU A 955 12.57 39.32 -64.71
C GLU A 955 11.26 40.13 -64.61
N HIS A 956 10.42 39.83 -63.62
CA HIS A 956 9.34 40.73 -63.21
C HIS A 956 9.15 40.65 -61.69
N PHE A 957 9.78 41.57 -60.94
CA PHE A 957 9.34 42.17 -59.67
C PHE A 957 10.51 42.98 -59.05
N ILE A 958 10.33 44.29 -58.88
CA ILE A 958 11.23 45.11 -58.04
C ILE A 958 10.79 44.91 -56.60
N ASP A 959 11.61 44.19 -55.83
CA ASP A 959 11.38 43.97 -54.41
C ASP A 959 12.12 45.06 -53.62
N VAL A 960 11.40 46.10 -53.20
CA VAL A 960 11.91 47.03 -52.20
C VAL A 960 11.84 46.32 -50.84
N SER A 961 12.98 46.17 -50.16
CA SER A 961 13.01 45.55 -48.84
C SER A 961 12.13 46.37 -47.89
N ARG A 962 10.95 45.83 -47.56
CA ARG A 962 10.00 46.47 -46.65
C ARG A 962 10.65 46.76 -45.29
N PHE A 963 11.62 45.92 -44.89
CA PHE A 963 12.39 46.09 -43.66
C PHE A 963 13.35 47.29 -43.69
N SER A 964 14.05 47.53 -44.79
CA SER A 964 14.94 48.69 -44.94
C SER A 964 14.16 50.00 -45.02
N ILE A 965 13.00 50.00 -45.70
CA ILE A 965 12.08 51.15 -45.71
C ILE A 965 11.58 51.43 -44.30
N MET A 966 11.14 50.40 -43.57
CA MET A 966 10.65 50.54 -42.19
C MET A 966 11.74 51.06 -41.25
N SER A 967 12.97 50.54 -41.33
CA SER A 967 14.11 51.00 -40.54
C SER A 967 14.49 52.46 -40.85
N ALA A 968 14.50 52.83 -42.13
CA ALA A 968 14.74 54.21 -42.56
C ALA A 968 13.61 55.16 -42.06
N ALA A 969 12.35 54.75 -42.20
CA ALA A 969 11.19 55.51 -41.74
C ALA A 969 11.19 55.69 -40.21
N LEU A 970 11.54 54.65 -39.45
CA LEU A 970 11.70 54.74 -37.99
C LEU A 970 12.83 55.70 -37.62
N SER A 971 13.98 55.59 -38.29
CA SER A 971 15.14 56.45 -38.03
C SER A 971 14.89 57.92 -38.39
N VAL A 972 14.08 58.20 -39.41
CA VAL A 972 13.64 59.55 -39.79
C VAL A 972 12.54 60.05 -38.84
N GLY A 973 11.62 59.17 -38.43
CA GLY A 973 10.56 59.47 -37.47
C GLY A 973 11.10 59.91 -36.11
N VAL A 974 12.07 59.16 -35.56
CA VAL A 974 12.74 59.49 -34.29
C VAL A 974 13.51 60.81 -34.39
N GLY A 975 14.24 61.05 -35.49
CA GLY A 975 14.97 62.32 -35.69
C GLY A 975 14.03 63.54 -35.76
N ASN A 976 12.84 63.38 -36.36
CA ASN A 976 11.84 64.45 -36.44
C ASN A 976 11.25 64.85 -35.06
N LEU A 977 11.33 64.01 -34.03
CA LEU A 977 10.88 64.36 -32.67
C LEU A 977 11.66 65.53 -32.07
N LYS A 978 12.89 65.78 -32.54
CA LYS A 978 13.74 66.89 -32.08
C LYS A 978 13.25 68.26 -32.53
N LYS A 979 12.47 68.33 -33.61
CA LYS A 979 11.94 69.60 -34.17
C LYS A 979 10.92 70.28 -33.25
N ARG A 980 10.32 69.57 -32.29
CA ARG A 980 9.33 70.09 -31.33
C ARG A 980 9.69 69.67 -29.90
N PRO A 981 10.76 70.21 -29.31
CA PRO A 981 11.36 69.69 -28.08
C PRO A 981 10.38 69.69 -26.89
N LEU A 982 9.59 70.76 -26.73
CA LEU A 982 8.61 70.85 -25.64
C LEU A 982 7.54 69.75 -25.72
N ARG A 983 6.97 69.54 -26.92
CA ARG A 983 5.95 68.50 -27.15
C ARG A 983 6.53 67.12 -26.90
N THR A 984 7.74 66.85 -27.39
CA THR A 984 8.42 65.56 -27.26
C THR A 984 8.73 65.25 -25.79
N ILE A 985 9.25 66.22 -25.03
CA ILE A 985 9.53 66.06 -23.59
C ILE A 985 8.23 65.79 -22.82
N LEU A 986 7.18 66.57 -23.06
CA LEU A 986 5.88 66.35 -22.40
C LEU A 986 5.30 64.97 -22.73
N THR A 987 5.36 64.53 -23.99
CA THR A 987 4.86 63.20 -24.37
C THR A 987 5.68 62.07 -23.75
N LEU A 988 7.02 62.17 -23.74
CA LEU A 988 7.88 61.18 -23.11
C LEU A 988 7.67 61.14 -21.60
N SER A 989 7.54 62.31 -20.95
CA SER A 989 7.24 62.39 -19.52
C SER A 989 5.89 61.76 -19.20
N SER A 990 4.85 62.06 -19.98
CA SER A 990 3.52 61.44 -19.78
C SER A 990 3.54 59.93 -19.95
N VAL A 991 4.21 59.42 -20.99
CA VAL A 991 4.38 57.97 -21.20
C VAL A 991 5.19 57.36 -20.05
N THR A 992 6.26 58.02 -19.61
CA THR A 992 7.09 57.53 -18.50
C THR A 992 6.29 57.49 -17.20
N CYS A 993 5.51 58.53 -16.88
CA CYS A 993 4.62 58.54 -15.71
C CYS A 993 3.53 57.47 -15.81
N LEU A 994 2.95 57.24 -17.00
CA LEU A 994 1.94 56.21 -17.22
C LEU A 994 2.53 54.81 -17.01
N VAL A 995 3.70 54.53 -17.60
CA VAL A 995 4.42 53.27 -17.43
C VAL A 995 4.85 53.09 -15.97
N LEU A 996 5.39 54.13 -15.32
CA LEU A 996 5.77 54.09 -13.91
C LEU A 996 4.55 53.80 -13.02
N SER A 997 3.43 54.46 -13.26
CA SER A 997 2.17 54.22 -12.54
C SER A 997 1.71 52.77 -12.70
N LEU A 998 1.72 52.23 -13.93
CA LEU A 998 1.35 50.85 -14.20
C LEU A 998 2.30 49.85 -13.52
N VAL A 999 3.61 50.11 -13.53
CA VAL A 999 4.63 49.27 -12.87
C VAL A 999 4.47 49.30 -11.35
N LEU A 1000 4.26 50.47 -10.76
CA LEU A 1000 4.00 50.59 -9.31
C LEU A 1000 2.69 49.90 -8.93
N PHE A 1001 1.63 50.05 -9.73
CA PHE A 1001 0.34 49.39 -9.50
C PHE A 1001 0.42 47.85 -9.58
N THR A 1002 1.32 47.32 -10.41
CA THR A 1002 1.54 45.87 -10.58
C THR A 1002 2.58 45.29 -9.61
N SER A 1003 3.17 46.11 -8.72
CA SER A 1003 4.12 45.63 -7.70
C SER A 1003 3.38 44.94 -6.54
N TRP A 1004 3.28 43.62 -6.60
CA TRP A 1004 2.63 42.81 -5.56
C TRP A 1004 3.65 42.25 -4.57
N THR A 1005 3.28 42.18 -3.29
CA THR A 1005 4.07 41.48 -2.26
C THR A 1005 3.40 40.15 -1.91
N PHE A 1006 4.08 39.04 -2.16
CA PHE A 1006 3.54 37.67 -1.98
C PHE A 1006 3.71 37.11 -0.58
N GLY A 1007 2.62 36.64 0.04
CA GLY A 1007 2.69 35.78 1.22
C GLY A 1007 1.33 35.50 1.85
N ASP A 1008 1.36 34.85 3.01
CA ASP A 1008 0.20 34.16 3.56
C ASP A 1008 -0.81 35.14 4.18
N PHE A 1009 -2.07 35.05 3.77
CA PHE A 1009 -3.17 35.80 4.36
C PHE A 1009 -4.23 34.84 4.90
N TYR A 1010 -4.66 35.05 6.14
CA TYR A 1010 -5.70 34.25 6.76
C TYR A 1010 -7.08 34.70 6.24
N LYS A 1011 -7.78 33.80 5.54
CA LYS A 1011 -9.18 34.00 5.21
C LYS A 1011 -10.03 33.57 6.40
N THR A 1012 -10.54 34.55 7.15
CA THR A 1012 -11.47 34.28 8.25
C THR A 1012 -12.90 34.34 7.75
N GLN A 1013 -13.66 33.28 7.98
CA GLN A 1013 -15.10 33.25 7.71
C GLN A 1013 -15.85 32.96 9.01
N LYS A 1014 -16.81 33.82 9.35
CA LYS A 1014 -17.70 33.56 10.49
C LYS A 1014 -18.79 32.58 10.04
N LEU A 1015 -18.89 31.44 10.72
CA LEU A 1015 -19.95 30.47 10.48
C LEU A 1015 -21.24 30.89 11.21
N PRO A 1016 -22.43 30.67 10.61
CA PRO A 1016 -23.71 31.09 11.18
C PRO A 1016 -24.23 30.13 12.28
N VAL A 1017 -23.38 29.77 13.26
CA VAL A 1017 -23.73 28.85 14.35
C VAL A 1017 -24.23 29.64 15.57
N LYS A 1018 -25.43 29.31 16.08
CA LYS A 1018 -26.04 29.99 17.23
C LYS A 1018 -25.62 29.31 18.56
N PRO A 1019 -25.32 30.08 19.63
CA PRO A 1019 -25.03 29.53 20.95
C PRO A 1019 -26.19 28.69 21.53
N PRO A 1020 -25.92 27.74 22.45
CA PRO A 1020 -24.64 27.51 23.13
C PRO A 1020 -23.67 26.62 22.33
N TYR A 1021 -22.39 26.99 22.34
CA TYR A 1021 -21.34 26.15 21.78
C TYR A 1021 -21.05 24.97 22.73
N PRO A 1022 -20.87 23.74 22.22
CA PRO A 1022 -20.72 22.56 23.07
C PRO A 1022 -19.38 22.54 23.85
N TYR A 1023 -18.34 23.20 23.33
CA TYR A 1023 -17.07 23.42 24.02
C TYR A 1023 -16.35 24.65 23.45
N GLN A 1024 -15.33 25.14 24.17
CA GLN A 1024 -14.42 26.18 23.70
C GLN A 1024 -13.12 25.51 23.22
N GLY A 1025 -12.81 25.61 21.93
CA GLY A 1025 -11.63 24.96 21.36
C GLY A 1025 -11.42 25.26 19.89
N ILE A 1026 -10.47 24.54 19.27
CA ILE A 1026 -10.17 24.60 17.84
C ILE A 1026 -10.51 23.24 17.23
N LEU A 1027 -11.42 23.25 16.25
CA LEU A 1027 -11.73 22.07 15.45
C LEU A 1027 -10.87 22.09 14.19
N ILE A 1028 -10.07 21.04 14.01
CA ILE A 1028 -9.23 20.85 12.84
C ILE A 1028 -9.85 19.71 12.02
N LYS A 1029 -10.37 20.04 10.85
CA LYS A 1029 -10.89 19.09 9.87
C LYS A 1029 -9.94 19.06 8.66
N ALA A 1030 -9.47 17.88 8.29
CA ALA A 1030 -9.08 17.64 6.91
C ALA A 1030 -10.37 17.59 6.06
N GLY A 1031 -10.33 17.99 4.79
CA GLY A 1031 -11.55 18.00 3.94
C GLY A 1031 -12.31 16.68 4.01
N GLU A 1032 -13.62 16.68 3.70
CA GLU A 1032 -14.54 15.58 4.01
C GLU A 1032 -14.08 14.16 3.59
N GLU A 1033 -13.21 14.06 2.57
CA GLU A 1033 -12.68 12.80 2.04
C GLU A 1033 -11.29 12.40 2.57
N VAL A 1034 -10.57 13.28 3.29
CA VAL A 1034 -9.15 13.10 3.64
C VAL A 1034 -8.98 12.89 5.15
N SER A 1035 -8.14 11.94 5.57
CA SER A 1035 -7.75 11.78 6.98
C SER A 1035 -6.63 12.72 7.38
N ILE A 1036 -6.62 13.13 8.65
CA ILE A 1036 -5.45 13.82 9.26
C ILE A 1036 -4.28 12.83 9.29
N SER A 1037 -3.11 13.25 8.81
CA SER A 1037 -1.92 12.41 8.82
C SER A 1037 -1.42 12.18 10.26
N PRO A 1038 -0.82 11.01 10.57
CA PRO A 1038 -0.22 10.76 11.89
C PRO A 1038 0.81 11.82 12.29
N SER A 1039 1.66 12.27 11.36
CA SER A 1039 2.66 13.32 11.60
C SER A 1039 2.04 14.68 11.92
N LEU A 1040 0.89 15.02 11.33
CA LEU A 1040 0.15 16.23 11.71
C LEU A 1040 -0.44 16.10 13.11
N LEU A 1041 -1.01 14.94 13.47
CA LEU A 1041 -1.51 14.70 14.83
C LEU A 1041 -0.38 14.84 15.87
N GLU A 1042 0.79 14.26 15.60
CA GLU A 1042 1.98 14.41 16.46
C GLU A 1042 2.40 15.87 16.62
N TYR A 1043 2.48 16.61 15.50
CA TYR A 1043 2.78 18.03 15.52
C TYR A 1043 1.80 18.80 16.39
N LEU A 1044 0.50 18.52 16.28
CA LEU A 1044 -0.54 19.16 17.08
C LEU A 1044 -0.40 18.85 18.57
N ILE A 1045 -0.15 17.58 18.93
CA ILE A 1045 0.12 17.18 20.32
C ILE A 1045 1.32 17.94 20.89
N GLY A 1046 2.41 18.05 20.13
CA GLY A 1046 3.59 18.81 20.53
C GLY A 1046 3.35 20.32 20.62
N TYR A 1047 2.65 20.89 19.64
CA TYR A 1047 2.38 22.33 19.57
C TYR A 1047 1.43 22.82 20.67
N PHE A 1048 0.43 22.01 21.03
CA PHE A 1048 -0.55 22.32 22.07
C PHE A 1048 -0.17 21.78 23.46
N LYS A 1049 0.99 21.13 23.62
CA LYS A 1049 1.50 20.71 24.94
C LYS A 1049 1.50 21.90 25.92
N GLY A 1050 0.80 21.76 27.04
CA GLY A 1050 0.66 22.81 28.06
C GLY A 1050 -0.26 23.99 27.70
N LYS A 1051 -0.89 23.98 26.51
CA LYS A 1051 -1.85 24.99 26.04
C LYS A 1051 -3.29 24.50 25.97
N GLY A 1052 -3.48 23.19 25.75
CA GLY A 1052 -4.80 22.56 25.64
C GLY A 1052 -4.69 21.04 25.45
N GLU A 1053 -5.82 20.36 25.55
CA GLU A 1053 -5.93 18.91 25.32
C GLU A 1053 -6.22 18.63 23.84
N VAL A 1054 -5.58 17.63 23.25
CA VAL A 1054 -5.80 17.24 21.85
C VAL A 1054 -6.63 15.97 21.83
N CYS A 1055 -7.87 16.08 21.36
CA CYS A 1055 -8.83 14.97 21.31
C CYS A 1055 -8.98 14.46 19.85
N PRO A 1056 -8.20 13.45 19.41
CA PRO A 1056 -8.36 12.88 18.07
C PRO A 1056 -9.68 12.13 17.94
N ARG A 1057 -10.30 12.23 16.76
CA ARG A 1057 -11.57 11.57 16.42
C ARG A 1057 -11.37 10.76 15.14
N VAL A 1058 -11.97 9.58 15.09
CA VAL A 1058 -11.83 8.66 13.95
C VAL A 1058 -13.23 8.21 13.50
N TRP A 1059 -13.43 8.12 12.19
CA TRP A 1059 -14.67 7.59 11.61
C TRP A 1059 -14.38 6.30 10.85
N LEU A 1060 -15.20 5.29 11.07
CA LEU A 1060 -15.20 4.08 10.26
C LEU A 1060 -16.11 4.30 9.05
N ARG A 1061 -15.53 4.55 7.87
CA ARG A 1061 -16.29 4.67 6.63
C ARG A 1061 -16.69 3.27 6.14
N VAL A 1062 -17.96 3.09 5.79
CA VAL A 1062 -18.43 1.80 5.28
C VAL A 1062 -17.99 1.63 3.82
N PRO A 1063 -17.25 0.58 3.46
CA PRO A 1063 -16.78 0.36 2.09
C PRO A 1063 -17.84 -0.29 1.18
N SER A 1064 -19.00 -0.70 1.71
CA SER A 1064 -20.04 -1.40 0.97
C SER A 1064 -21.00 -0.43 0.27
N ARG A 1065 -21.53 -0.87 -0.88
CA ARG A 1065 -22.55 -0.16 -1.64
C ARG A 1065 -23.87 -0.02 -0.88
N GLU A 1066 -24.06 -0.85 0.15
CA GLU A 1066 -25.24 -0.88 1.01
C GLU A 1066 -25.19 0.21 2.10
N GLY A 1067 -24.02 0.70 2.52
CA GLY A 1067 -23.92 1.83 3.46
C GLY A 1067 -24.01 1.48 4.96
N TRP A 1068 -23.98 0.19 5.35
CA TRP A 1068 -24.10 -0.24 6.75
C TRP A 1068 -22.96 -1.15 7.24
N ILE A 1069 -22.62 -1.05 8.52
CA ILE A 1069 -21.72 -1.93 9.26
C ILE A 1069 -22.55 -3.04 9.90
N CYS A 1070 -22.22 -4.29 9.59
CA CYS A 1070 -22.89 -5.43 10.18
C CYS A 1070 -22.42 -5.66 11.63
N VAL A 1071 -23.39 -5.79 12.53
CA VAL A 1071 -23.21 -6.03 13.97
C VAL A 1071 -23.93 -7.32 14.32
N MET A 1072 -23.28 -8.22 15.06
CA MET A 1072 -23.88 -9.49 15.47
C MET A 1072 -23.95 -9.58 17.00
N ASN A 1073 -25.07 -10.03 17.57
CA ASN A 1073 -25.17 -10.28 19.01
C ASN A 1073 -24.69 -11.70 19.39
N GLU A 1074 -24.68 -12.04 20.68
CA GLU A 1074 -24.27 -13.39 21.15
C GLU A 1074 -25.20 -14.52 20.65
N GLU A 1075 -26.46 -14.21 20.33
CA GLU A 1075 -27.43 -15.14 19.75
C GLU A 1075 -27.30 -15.30 18.22
N LYS A 1076 -26.29 -14.69 17.61
CA LYS A 1076 -26.03 -14.72 16.16
C LYS A 1076 -27.12 -14.01 15.33
N LYS A 1077 -27.90 -13.11 15.94
CA LYS A 1077 -28.78 -12.17 15.23
C LYS A 1077 -27.94 -11.04 14.65
N LEU A 1078 -28.28 -10.59 13.45
CA LEU A 1078 -27.60 -9.51 12.75
C LEU A 1078 -28.40 -8.20 12.88
N GLY A 1079 -27.69 -7.11 13.09
CA GLY A 1079 -28.17 -5.74 13.07
C GLY A 1079 -27.20 -4.88 12.24
N PHE A 1080 -27.61 -3.66 11.93
CA PHE A 1080 -26.90 -2.80 10.99
C PHE A 1080 -26.71 -1.41 11.57
N ALA A 1081 -25.47 -0.93 11.59
CA ALA A 1081 -25.11 0.41 12.05
C ALA A 1081 -24.67 1.28 10.87
N LYS A 1082 -25.21 2.50 10.74
CA LYS A 1082 -24.83 3.44 9.65
C LYS A 1082 -23.40 3.97 9.78
N ALA A 1083 -22.92 4.14 11.00
CA ALA A 1083 -21.62 4.72 11.28
C ALA A 1083 -21.05 4.18 12.59
N VAL A 1084 -19.71 4.08 12.64
CA VAL A 1084 -18.97 3.85 13.88
C VAL A 1084 -17.97 4.98 14.05
N ILE A 1085 -17.97 5.59 15.23
CA ILE A 1085 -17.05 6.67 15.60
C ILE A 1085 -16.13 6.21 16.72
N GLY A 1086 -14.85 6.54 16.62
CA GLY A 1086 -13.85 6.38 17.67
C GLY A 1086 -13.53 7.73 18.29
N VAL A 1087 -13.57 7.80 19.62
CA VAL A 1087 -13.30 9.01 20.41
C VAL A 1087 -12.35 8.69 21.56
N CYS A 1088 -11.59 9.68 22.02
CA CYS A 1088 -10.79 9.57 23.24
C CYS A 1088 -11.66 9.70 24.51
N ALA A 1089 -11.11 9.32 25.66
CA ALA A 1089 -11.83 9.40 26.94
C ALA A 1089 -12.12 10.86 27.34
N GLU A 1090 -11.26 11.79 26.90
CA GLU A 1090 -11.32 13.22 27.15
C GLU A 1090 -12.22 13.98 26.15
N GLU A 1091 -12.95 13.27 25.27
CA GLU A 1091 -13.78 13.87 24.23
C GLU A 1091 -14.81 14.88 24.81
N PRO A 1092 -14.71 16.18 24.47
CA PRO A 1092 -15.56 17.21 25.06
C PRO A 1092 -17.05 17.02 24.76
N LEU A 1093 -17.43 16.56 23.55
CA LEU A 1093 -18.83 16.38 23.15
C LEU A 1093 -19.52 15.27 23.96
N LEU A 1094 -18.79 14.22 24.30
CA LEU A 1094 -19.32 13.02 24.94
C LEU A 1094 -18.94 12.91 26.41
N LYS A 1095 -18.39 13.97 27.02
CA LYS A 1095 -17.89 13.96 28.41
C LYS A 1095 -18.91 13.45 29.43
N ASN A 1096 -20.19 13.81 29.29
CA ASN A 1096 -21.28 13.33 30.16
C ASN A 1096 -21.63 11.86 29.91
N VAL A 1097 -21.50 11.40 28.66
CA VAL A 1097 -21.75 10.01 28.27
C VAL A 1097 -20.63 9.12 28.80
N LEU A 1098 -19.38 9.58 28.68
CA LEU A 1098 -18.13 8.89 29.04
C LEU A 1098 -17.83 8.93 30.55
N LYS A 1099 -18.50 9.79 31.33
CA LYS A 1099 -18.29 9.92 32.77
C LYS A 1099 -18.49 8.59 33.51
N GLY A 1100 -17.47 8.16 34.26
CA GLY A 1100 -17.51 6.93 35.06
C GLY A 1100 -17.09 5.65 34.31
N LEU A 1101 -16.72 5.75 33.03
CA LEU A 1101 -16.12 4.65 32.27
C LEU A 1101 -14.61 4.63 32.49
N GLU A 1102 -14.10 3.62 33.22
CA GLU A 1102 -12.66 3.34 33.29
C GLU A 1102 -12.27 2.42 32.13
N CYS A 1103 -11.84 3.01 31.01
CA CYS A 1103 -11.24 2.26 29.92
C CYS A 1103 -9.77 1.96 30.26
N ARG A 1104 -9.47 0.78 30.81
CA ARG A 1104 -8.09 0.29 31.00
C ARG A 1104 -7.84 -0.97 30.19
N GLY A 1105 -6.83 -0.95 29.32
CA GLY A 1105 -6.40 -2.10 28.52
C GLY A 1105 -7.24 -2.38 27.28
N LEU A 1106 -7.10 -3.59 26.72
CA LEU A 1106 -7.73 -4.04 25.45
C LEU A 1106 -9.10 -4.69 25.65
N MET A 1107 -9.95 -4.13 26.52
CA MET A 1107 -11.38 -4.44 26.47
C MET A 1107 -12.02 -3.46 25.50
N PHE A 1108 -12.55 -3.96 24.38
CA PHE A 1108 -13.29 -3.13 23.44
C PHE A 1108 -14.68 -2.88 24.01
N PHE A 1109 -15.01 -1.61 24.21
CA PHE A 1109 -16.31 -1.19 24.69
C PHE A 1109 -17.09 -0.52 23.56
N ALA A 1110 -18.39 -0.76 23.50
CA ALA A 1110 -19.29 -0.10 22.57
C ALA A 1110 -20.33 0.69 23.34
N ILE A 1111 -20.62 1.89 22.82
CA ILE A 1111 -21.84 2.62 23.15
C ILE A 1111 -22.71 2.55 21.90
N VAL A 1112 -23.93 2.05 22.06
CA VAL A 1112 -24.87 1.83 20.94
C VAL A 1112 -26.07 2.76 21.05
N THR A 1113 -26.71 3.03 19.92
CA THR A 1113 -27.97 3.78 19.88
C THR A 1113 -29.15 2.86 20.21
N GLU A 1114 -30.24 3.46 20.70
CA GLU A 1114 -31.43 2.75 21.17
C GLU A 1114 -32.11 1.90 20.09
N ASP A 1115 -32.08 2.34 18.83
CA ASP A 1115 -32.58 1.60 17.67
C ASP A 1115 -31.82 0.28 17.47
N LEU A 1116 -30.49 0.33 17.40
CA LEU A 1116 -29.65 -0.87 17.28
C LEU A 1116 -29.80 -1.78 18.50
N ALA A 1117 -29.97 -1.20 19.70
CA ALA A 1117 -30.22 -1.98 20.90
C ALA A 1117 -31.56 -2.71 20.87
N LYS A 1118 -32.62 -2.10 20.33
CA LYS A 1118 -33.93 -2.74 20.15
C LYS A 1118 -33.90 -3.84 19.09
N ASP A 1119 -33.20 -3.61 17.98
CA ASP A 1119 -33.11 -4.58 16.88
C ASP A 1119 -32.35 -5.86 17.29
N LEU A 1120 -31.37 -5.73 18.18
CA LEU A 1120 -30.49 -6.83 18.62
C LEU A 1120 -30.74 -7.34 20.04
N ASP A 1121 -31.80 -6.87 20.70
CA ASP A 1121 -32.14 -7.19 22.10
C ASP A 1121 -30.98 -6.91 23.10
N LEU A 1122 -30.29 -5.77 22.94
CA LEU A 1122 -29.09 -5.43 23.71
C LEU A 1122 -29.40 -4.70 25.01
N VAL A 1123 -28.65 -5.03 26.07
CA VAL A 1123 -28.61 -4.32 27.34
C VAL A 1123 -27.16 -4.00 27.73
N PRO A 1124 -26.89 -3.02 28.61
CA PRO A 1124 -25.54 -2.85 29.16
C PRO A 1124 -25.02 -4.16 29.78
N GLY A 1125 -23.86 -4.61 29.33
CA GLY A 1125 -23.28 -5.92 29.65
C GLY A 1125 -23.36 -6.94 28.51
N SER A 1126 -24.30 -6.78 27.55
CA SER A 1126 -24.36 -7.60 26.35
C SER A 1126 -23.08 -7.46 25.52
N CYS A 1127 -22.73 -8.51 24.76
CA CYS A 1127 -21.64 -8.44 23.81
C CYS A 1127 -22.17 -8.35 22.37
N ILE A 1128 -21.52 -7.51 21.57
CA ILE A 1128 -21.70 -7.45 20.12
C ILE A 1128 -20.38 -7.79 19.44
N TYR A 1129 -20.48 -8.33 18.22
CA TYR A 1129 -19.36 -8.67 17.37
C TYR A 1129 -19.43 -7.79 16.13
N VAL A 1130 -18.36 -7.05 15.86
CA VAL A 1130 -18.22 -6.24 14.65
C VAL A 1130 -17.00 -6.77 13.90
N ALA A 1131 -17.24 -7.39 12.75
CA ALA A 1131 -16.21 -8.04 11.94
C ALA A 1131 -15.32 -9.03 12.72
N GLY A 1132 -15.89 -9.77 13.69
CA GLY A 1132 -15.15 -10.71 14.55
C GLY A 1132 -14.56 -10.09 15.82
N ILE A 1133 -14.57 -8.75 15.97
CA ILE A 1133 -14.13 -8.08 17.20
C ILE A 1133 -15.26 -8.11 18.23
N LYS A 1134 -15.01 -8.74 19.38
CA LYS A 1134 -15.94 -8.74 20.51
C LYS A 1134 -15.89 -7.40 21.25
N LEU A 1135 -17.01 -6.70 21.29
CA LEU A 1135 -17.22 -5.44 22.01
C LEU A 1135 -18.26 -5.66 23.13
N THR A 1136 -17.97 -5.17 24.33
CA THR A 1136 -18.94 -5.15 25.44
C THR A 1136 -19.73 -3.85 25.39
N VAL A 1137 -21.05 -3.96 25.33
CA VAL A 1137 -21.95 -2.79 25.35
C VAL A 1137 -21.96 -2.22 26.76
N VAL A 1138 -21.48 -0.99 26.92
CA VAL A 1138 -21.40 -0.35 28.24
C VAL A 1138 -22.55 0.63 28.50
N LYS A 1139 -23.14 1.18 27.43
CA LYS A 1139 -24.20 2.19 27.54
C LYS A 1139 -25.04 2.20 26.26
N ILE A 1140 -26.31 2.60 26.41
CA ILE A 1140 -27.24 2.82 25.30
C ILE A 1140 -27.65 4.30 25.32
N ILE A 1141 -27.57 4.96 24.17
CA ILE A 1141 -27.96 6.38 24.00
C ILE A 1141 -29.28 6.45 23.23
N LYS A 1142 -30.21 7.29 23.69
CA LYS A 1142 -31.45 7.56 22.95
C LYS A 1142 -31.16 8.33 21.66
N VAL A 1143 -31.82 7.96 20.56
CA VAL A 1143 -31.59 8.57 19.24
C VAL A 1143 -31.87 10.08 19.25
N GLU A 1144 -32.89 10.53 19.99
CA GLU A 1144 -33.24 11.96 20.12
C GLU A 1144 -32.14 12.77 20.82
N GLU A 1145 -31.56 12.19 21.88
CA GLU A 1145 -30.49 12.81 22.66
C GLU A 1145 -29.17 12.82 21.87
N ALA A 1146 -28.92 11.80 21.05
CA ALA A 1146 -27.72 11.70 20.21
C ALA A 1146 -27.59 12.90 19.25
N ARG A 1147 -28.69 13.42 18.70
CA ARG A 1147 -28.68 14.61 17.82
C ARG A 1147 -28.10 15.83 18.52
N THR A 1148 -28.33 16.01 19.82
CA THR A 1148 -27.82 17.16 20.56
C THR A 1148 -26.35 16.99 20.94
N TYR A 1149 -25.91 15.78 21.29
CA TYR A 1149 -24.53 15.52 21.74
C TYR A 1149 -23.52 15.36 20.59
N LEU A 1150 -24.00 15.09 19.37
CA LEU A 1150 -23.14 14.82 18.22
C LEU A 1150 -22.88 16.07 17.36
N GLN A 1151 -23.53 17.21 17.63
CA GLN A 1151 -23.29 18.45 16.90
C GLN A 1151 -22.05 19.18 17.44
N ASP A 1152 -21.14 19.58 16.54
CA ASP A 1152 -19.85 20.17 16.83
C ASP A 1152 -19.86 21.71 16.77
N ILE A 1153 -18.75 22.36 17.10
CA ILE A 1153 -18.65 23.84 17.20
C ILE A 1153 -18.86 24.58 15.87
N ASP A 1154 -18.74 23.90 14.73
CA ASP A 1154 -19.03 24.45 13.40
C ASP A 1154 -20.47 24.20 12.92
N GLY A 1155 -21.28 23.51 13.73
CA GLY A 1155 -22.68 23.19 13.44
C GLY A 1155 -22.89 21.87 12.70
N ASP A 1156 -21.83 21.20 12.26
CA ASP A 1156 -21.91 19.86 11.64
C ASP A 1156 -21.95 18.76 12.72
N TYR A 1157 -22.35 17.55 12.34
CA TYR A 1157 -22.24 16.39 13.22
C TYR A 1157 -20.85 15.75 13.19
N ILE A 1158 -20.43 15.17 14.32
CA ILE A 1158 -19.26 14.29 14.42
C ILE A 1158 -19.48 12.95 13.68
N THR A 1159 -20.69 12.64 13.22
CA THR A 1159 -20.94 11.44 12.40
C THR A 1159 -20.66 11.73 10.93
N PRO A 1160 -20.20 10.74 10.15
CA PRO A 1160 -20.07 10.90 8.70
C PRO A 1160 -21.43 11.21 8.06
N LYS A 1161 -21.42 11.92 6.92
CA LYS A 1161 -22.62 12.15 6.13
C LYS A 1161 -23.26 10.84 5.71
N ASP A 1162 -24.60 10.82 5.70
CA ASP A 1162 -25.35 9.68 5.20
C ASP A 1162 -25.05 9.51 3.70
N PRO A 1163 -24.46 8.38 3.26
CA PRO A 1163 -24.12 8.14 1.86
C PRO A 1163 -25.36 8.08 0.95
N GLU A 1164 -26.55 7.87 1.52
CA GLU A 1164 -27.83 7.85 0.78
C GLU A 1164 -28.52 9.22 0.74
N ALA A 1165 -27.96 10.24 1.41
CA ALA A 1165 -28.53 11.59 1.37
C ALA A 1165 -28.39 12.21 -0.03
N PRO A 1166 -29.44 12.82 -0.59
CA PRO A 1166 -29.37 13.44 -1.91
C PRO A 1166 -28.34 14.58 -1.94
N PRO A 1167 -27.65 14.82 -3.07
CA PRO A 1167 -26.68 15.91 -3.19
C PRO A 1167 -27.31 17.26 -2.81
N GLY A 1168 -26.74 17.93 -1.81
CA GLY A 1168 -27.25 19.20 -1.30
C GLY A 1168 -28.37 19.09 -0.24
N ALA A 1169 -28.66 17.89 0.26
CA ALA A 1169 -29.48 17.75 1.47
C ALA A 1169 -28.85 18.55 2.64
N PRO A 1170 -29.66 19.26 3.44
CA PRO A 1170 -29.17 19.84 4.68
C PRO A 1170 -28.66 18.71 5.59
N ILE A 1171 -27.49 18.96 6.17
CA ILE A 1171 -26.74 18.04 7.04
C ILE A 1171 -27.59 17.59 8.24
#